data_AF-A0A3B9JXC5-F1
#
_entry.id   AF-A0A3B9JXC5-F1
#
_cell.length_a   1.000
_cell.length_b   1.000
_cell.length_c   1.000
_cell.angle_alpha   90.00
_cell.angle_beta   90.00
_cell.angle_gamma   90.00
#
_symmetry.space_group_name_H-M   'P 1'
#
loop_
_entity.id
_entity.type
_entity.pdbx_description
1 polymer ?
#
loop_
_entity_poly.entity_id
_entity_poly.type
_entity_poly.pdbx_seq_one_letter_code
_entity_poly.pdbx_strand_id
1 'polypeptide(L)'
;MFLGFASSIFHVERNELLELWHKQRLSIGGTNPLVQFELSSFGQVDLSRSHPGGLAQLASARSSSISNLVRDGVAQSRALTTSRRVLKKAQRIERNFGIDALFIAGGMVSIGQTKMPILLWRSHLIPKGEDFELRVDSTPRVNPALVSVIKTYRSDFRISDLIAVSQGQTDLIPTGVLSLVSELIQSPDVEIEKLLVLGNFVPDLTLVQQLELKDSSASIMRLTGKEPAPAVENLVRPPTLVLNADSDQQAVLERALSGNSFAVETLPGCGYLQTVVNLIANLAVSQKRALIIAPRQQTLDEVAERLSASMLPGLAVRQSDSWSDTVAAISRNEKATPGNLKSARDLVARSQLDVEQYFSVVQSKENSLGVSVIEALENLATLASLPSAPVNSARIRPEILPTIRDDAAAILGRAHEAGLFATSPEDGPWFQAKFESEAQIGEALAAARSIAGEEFRILRYQISLYLSDLNLSASKKVEDWSLRLNLLLGIRETLDKFRPEIFDRSLQEMISATASRSERGELSGAQRRRFKKLAKGYLRQGAAVANLHQALVEAERQRVAWSQLNLTQAPPTVPLGLGDVQSKFQQIYRVLEILQRHLNPDPDIALLTRMELDQLAVVLENLATKTEGLDHYMQRLPISNELVEIGLGQFAKEVSKSRPDVELLQREFELTWWQSALEAIIQSDSRILEYTAEAIATLG
;
A
#
# COMPACT_ATOMS: atom_id res chain seq x y z
N MET A 1 -27.68 2.25 -10.99
CA MET A 1 -28.73 1.24 -11.29
C MET A 1 -28.18 -0.19 -11.12
N PHE A 2 -27.44 -0.48 -10.05
CA PHE A 2 -26.81 -1.80 -9.81
C PHE A 2 -26.85 -2.22 -8.32
N LEU A 3 -27.92 -1.85 -7.61
CA LEU A 3 -28.14 -2.23 -6.19
C LEU A 3 -29.44 -3.01 -5.95
N GLY A 4 -30.10 -3.47 -7.03
CA GLY A 4 -31.46 -4.03 -6.95
C GLY A 4 -31.60 -5.56 -6.99
N PHE A 5 -30.51 -6.35 -7.00
CA PHE A 5 -30.60 -7.79 -7.30
C PHE A 5 -30.15 -8.75 -6.18
N ALA A 6 -29.79 -8.26 -4.99
CA ALA A 6 -29.32 -9.13 -3.90
C ALA A 6 -30.39 -9.57 -2.90
N SER A 7 -31.63 -9.06 -2.99
CA SER A 7 -32.68 -9.28 -1.97
C SER A 7 -33.75 -10.32 -2.34
N SER A 8 -33.59 -11.08 -3.44
CA SER A 8 -34.66 -11.98 -3.94
C SER A 8 -34.36 -13.47 -3.87
N ILE A 9 -33.38 -13.93 -3.09
CA ILE A 9 -33.09 -15.36 -2.94
C ILE A 9 -33.29 -15.72 -1.46
N PHE A 10 -34.28 -16.57 -1.21
CA PHE A 10 -34.72 -17.15 0.08
C PHE A 10 -35.73 -16.33 0.93
N HIS A 11 -36.93 -16.09 0.37
CA HIS A 11 -38.14 -16.18 1.20
C HIS A 11 -38.55 -17.66 1.32
N VAL A 12 -37.80 -18.39 2.15
CA VAL A 12 -38.18 -19.72 2.63
C VAL A 12 -39.23 -19.48 3.71
N GLU A 13 -40.42 -20.07 3.57
CA GLU A 13 -41.45 -19.94 4.60
C GLU A 13 -40.92 -20.52 5.92
N ARG A 14 -41.15 -19.82 7.04
CA ARG A 14 -40.52 -20.07 8.38
C ARG A 14 -40.73 -21.49 8.96
N ASN A 15 -41.56 -22.33 8.34
CA ASN A 15 -41.68 -23.77 8.68
C ASN A 15 -40.64 -24.65 7.97
N GLU A 16 -40.18 -24.27 6.77
CA GLU A 16 -39.25 -25.06 5.95
C GLU A 16 -37.82 -25.04 6.52
N LEU A 17 -37.42 -23.98 7.23
CA LEU A 17 -36.08 -23.87 7.85
C LEU A 17 -35.83 -24.94 8.93
N LEU A 18 -36.82 -25.22 9.78
CA LEU A 18 -36.71 -26.25 10.81
C LEU A 18 -36.63 -27.65 10.17
N GLU A 19 -37.44 -27.90 9.14
CA GLU A 19 -37.38 -29.15 8.38
C GLU A 19 -36.07 -29.30 7.63
N LEU A 20 -35.54 -28.22 7.06
CA LEU A 20 -34.25 -28.19 6.40
C LEU A 20 -33.12 -28.52 7.38
N TRP A 21 -33.08 -27.87 8.55
CA TRP A 21 -32.11 -28.17 9.60
C TRP A 21 -32.24 -29.61 10.08
N HIS A 22 -33.46 -30.14 10.19
CA HIS A 22 -33.69 -31.53 10.53
C HIS A 22 -33.13 -32.48 9.46
N LYS A 23 -33.39 -32.21 8.18
CA LYS A 23 -32.84 -32.99 7.04
C LYS A 23 -31.31 -32.91 6.99
N GLN A 24 -30.74 -31.72 7.18
CA GLN A 24 -29.29 -31.50 7.23
C GLN A 24 -28.65 -32.25 8.40
N ARG A 25 -29.24 -32.19 9.60
CA ARG A 25 -28.79 -32.94 10.77
C ARG A 25 -28.76 -34.45 10.50
N LEU A 26 -29.76 -34.99 9.82
CA LEU A 26 -29.82 -36.40 9.43
C LEU A 26 -28.80 -36.79 8.34
N SER A 27 -28.37 -35.85 7.48
CA SER A 27 -27.39 -36.12 6.43
C SER A 27 -25.93 -36.02 6.90
N ILE A 28 -25.67 -35.44 8.08
CA ILE A 28 -24.33 -35.36 8.68
C ILE A 28 -23.80 -36.78 8.98
N GLY A 29 -22.57 -37.04 8.53
CA GLY A 29 -21.81 -38.25 8.89
C GLY A 29 -21.85 -39.40 7.87
N GLY A 30 -22.67 -39.31 6.81
CA GLY A 30 -22.72 -40.32 5.75
C GLY A 30 -23.26 -41.67 6.22
N THR A 31 -22.69 -42.78 5.73
CA THR A 31 -23.10 -44.12 6.14
C THR A 31 -22.78 -44.38 7.61
N ASN A 32 -23.80 -44.72 8.40
CA ASN A 32 -23.66 -44.97 9.84
C ASN A 32 -23.43 -46.47 10.12
N PRO A 33 -22.20 -46.90 10.50
CA PRO A 33 -21.88 -48.30 10.77
C PRO A 33 -22.58 -48.85 12.02
N LEU A 34 -23.28 -48.01 12.78
CA LEU A 34 -24.12 -48.42 13.90
C LEU A 34 -25.54 -48.81 13.47
N VAL A 35 -25.97 -48.38 12.27
CA VAL A 35 -27.27 -48.76 11.70
C VAL A 35 -27.08 -49.86 10.66
N GLN A 36 -26.10 -49.69 9.76
CA GLN A 36 -25.77 -50.68 8.74
C GLN A 36 -24.26 -50.96 8.78
N PHE A 37 -23.89 -52.07 9.41
CA PHE A 37 -22.52 -52.53 9.49
C PHE A 37 -22.18 -53.51 8.39
N GLU A 38 -21.09 -53.22 7.68
CA GLU A 38 -20.45 -54.15 6.75
C GLU A 38 -18.96 -54.23 7.08
N LEU A 39 -18.46 -55.46 7.23
CA LEU A 39 -17.06 -55.69 7.56
C LEU A 39 -16.17 -55.38 6.34
N SER A 40 -15.24 -54.43 6.50
CA SER A 40 -14.25 -54.11 5.47
C SER A 40 -12.82 -54.19 6.04
N SER A 41 -11.96 -54.96 5.38
CA SER A 41 -10.54 -55.04 5.75
C SER A 41 -9.79 -53.71 5.56
N PHE A 42 -10.39 -52.75 4.85
CA PHE A 42 -9.84 -51.41 4.67
C PHE A 42 -10.09 -50.48 5.85
N GLY A 43 -11.29 -50.56 6.45
CA GLY A 43 -11.80 -49.61 7.45
C GLY A 43 -11.86 -50.16 8.87
N GLN A 44 -11.67 -51.46 9.04
CA GLN A 44 -11.80 -52.16 10.31
C GLN A 44 -10.74 -53.23 10.49
N VAL A 45 -10.32 -53.46 11.73
CA VAL A 45 -9.48 -54.59 12.11
C VAL A 45 -10.38 -55.67 12.69
N ASP A 46 -10.51 -56.79 11.98
CA ASP A 46 -11.23 -57.95 12.47
C ASP A 46 -10.42 -58.66 13.55
N LEU A 47 -10.94 -58.64 14.78
CA LEU A 47 -10.37 -59.28 15.97
C LEU A 47 -11.07 -60.60 16.31
N SER A 48 -12.08 -61.01 15.52
CA SER A 48 -12.84 -62.24 15.75
C SER A 48 -11.97 -63.50 15.59
N ARG A 49 -10.88 -63.40 14.81
CA ARG A 49 -9.89 -64.46 14.59
C ARG A 49 -8.55 -64.20 15.31
N SER A 50 -8.55 -63.33 16.32
CA SER A 50 -7.33 -63.01 17.05
C SER A 50 -6.78 -64.20 17.83
N HIS A 51 -5.46 -64.21 18.07
CA HIS A 51 -4.78 -65.29 18.78
C HIS A 51 -5.32 -65.39 20.23
N PRO A 52 -5.67 -66.60 20.72
CA PRO A 52 -6.34 -66.78 22.02
C PRO A 52 -5.60 -66.11 23.19
N GLY A 53 -4.27 -66.21 23.23
CA GLY A 53 -3.47 -65.57 24.28
C GLY A 53 -3.54 -64.03 24.25
N GLY A 54 -3.58 -63.43 23.05
CA GLY A 54 -3.69 -61.97 22.91
C GLY A 54 -5.09 -61.48 23.27
N LEU A 55 -6.14 -62.22 22.91
CA LEU A 55 -7.52 -61.94 23.30
C LEU A 55 -7.75 -62.09 24.80
N ALA A 56 -7.23 -63.15 25.42
CA ALA A 56 -7.32 -63.34 26.86
C ALA A 56 -6.63 -62.20 27.62
N GLN A 57 -5.48 -61.71 27.11
CA GLN A 57 -4.81 -60.53 27.65
C GLN A 57 -5.66 -59.26 27.48
N LEU A 58 -6.24 -59.04 26.30
CA LEU A 58 -7.10 -57.88 26.05
C LEU A 58 -8.37 -57.89 26.92
N ALA A 59 -8.97 -59.06 27.14
CA ALA A 59 -10.16 -59.22 27.97
C ALA A 59 -9.86 -59.00 29.47
N SER A 60 -8.78 -59.59 29.97
CA SER A 60 -8.41 -59.53 31.40
C SER A 60 -7.67 -58.25 31.80
N ALA A 61 -6.59 -57.90 31.08
CA ALA A 61 -5.74 -56.76 31.38
C ALA A 61 -6.20 -55.46 30.69
N ARG A 62 -7.25 -55.53 29.85
CA ARG A 62 -7.78 -54.39 29.08
C ARG A 62 -6.73 -53.72 28.17
N SER A 63 -5.65 -54.44 27.88
CA SER A 63 -4.56 -53.99 27.01
C SER A 63 -3.91 -55.18 26.32
N SER A 64 -3.61 -55.04 25.02
CA SER A 64 -2.82 -56.01 24.24
C SER A 64 -2.22 -55.33 23.01
N SER A 65 -1.09 -55.80 22.50
CA SER A 65 -0.55 -55.27 21.25
C SER A 65 -1.27 -55.84 20.03
N ILE A 66 -1.36 -55.07 18.94
CA ILE A 66 -1.97 -55.55 17.69
C ILE A 66 -1.21 -56.78 17.15
N SER A 67 0.12 -56.80 17.29
CA SER A 67 0.94 -57.98 16.95
C SER A 67 0.67 -59.21 17.81
N ASN A 68 0.31 -59.03 19.09
CA ASN A 68 -0.08 -60.16 19.95
C ASN A 68 -1.47 -60.69 19.60
N LEU A 69 -2.36 -59.81 19.15
CA LEU A 69 -3.72 -60.14 18.72
C LEU A 69 -3.72 -60.83 17.34
N VAL A 70 -2.84 -60.45 16.43
CA VAL A 70 -2.76 -61.02 15.07
C VAL A 70 -1.33 -61.49 14.80
N ARG A 71 -1.12 -62.82 14.80
CA ARG A 71 0.22 -63.44 14.67
C ARG A 71 0.60 -63.88 13.26
N ASP A 72 -0.36 -63.94 12.34
CA ASP A 72 -0.08 -64.26 10.93
C ASP A 72 0.58 -63.06 10.25
N GLY A 73 1.77 -63.19 9.66
CA GLY A 73 2.58 -62.06 9.21
C GLY A 73 1.88 -61.15 8.18
N VAL A 74 1.09 -61.73 7.25
CA VAL A 74 0.35 -60.95 6.25
C VAL A 74 -0.86 -60.27 6.88
N ALA A 75 -1.63 -60.99 7.70
CA ALA A 75 -2.77 -60.42 8.42
C ALA A 75 -2.35 -59.35 9.44
N GLN A 76 -1.21 -59.53 10.11
CA GLN A 76 -0.63 -58.60 11.07
C GLN A 76 -0.26 -57.28 10.40
N SER A 77 0.47 -57.34 9.29
CA SER A 77 0.84 -56.14 8.51
C SER A 77 -0.39 -55.37 8.04
N ARG A 78 -1.45 -56.07 7.60
CA ARG A 78 -2.75 -55.48 7.27
C ARG A 78 -3.42 -54.85 8.49
N ALA A 79 -3.46 -55.55 9.63
CA ALA A 79 -4.05 -55.05 10.88
C ALA A 79 -3.33 -53.79 11.40
N LEU A 80 -2.00 -53.74 11.34
CA LEU A 80 -1.22 -52.55 11.70
C LEU A 80 -1.51 -51.38 10.76
N THR A 81 -1.56 -51.63 9.45
CA THR A 81 -1.88 -50.61 8.45
C THR A 81 -3.30 -50.06 8.64
N THR A 82 -4.28 -50.94 8.88
CA THR A 82 -5.66 -50.51 9.13
C THR A 82 -5.80 -49.82 10.48
N SER A 83 -5.11 -50.27 11.53
CA SER A 83 -5.06 -49.58 12.84
C SER A 83 -4.57 -48.14 12.71
N ARG A 84 -3.52 -47.90 11.90
CA ARG A 84 -3.05 -46.54 11.58
C ARG A 84 -4.13 -45.68 10.93
N ARG A 85 -4.86 -46.22 9.96
CA ARG A 85 -5.96 -45.49 9.28
C ARG A 85 -7.10 -45.18 10.24
N VAL A 86 -7.52 -46.17 11.02
CA VAL A 86 -8.60 -46.06 12.01
C VAL A 86 -8.23 -45.02 13.08
N LEU A 87 -6.99 -45.04 13.58
CA LEU A 87 -6.48 -44.04 14.53
C LEU A 87 -6.47 -42.64 13.93
N LYS A 88 -5.91 -42.46 12.72
CA LYS A 88 -5.90 -41.16 12.04
C LYS A 88 -7.32 -40.61 11.83
N LYS A 89 -8.26 -41.48 11.43
CA LYS A 89 -9.67 -41.09 11.25
C LYS A 89 -10.34 -40.74 12.59
N ALA A 90 -10.06 -41.48 13.66
CA ALA A 90 -10.58 -41.18 14.99
C ALA A 90 -10.09 -39.81 15.49
N GLN A 91 -8.77 -39.58 15.45
CA GLN A 91 -8.16 -38.30 15.84
C GLN A 91 -8.70 -37.13 15.02
N ARG A 92 -8.97 -37.33 13.73
CA ARG A 92 -9.58 -36.31 12.88
C ARG A 92 -11.01 -35.98 13.33
N ILE A 93 -11.81 -36.99 13.69
CA ILE A 93 -13.19 -36.77 14.18
C ILE A 93 -13.15 -36.06 15.53
N GLU A 94 -12.31 -36.53 16.44
CA GLU A 94 -12.12 -35.93 17.77
C GLU A 94 -11.66 -34.46 17.66
N ARG A 95 -10.65 -34.16 16.84
CA ARG A 95 -10.16 -32.79 16.64
C ARG A 95 -11.20 -31.86 15.99
N ASN A 96 -11.99 -32.38 15.05
CA ASN A 96 -12.93 -31.56 14.28
C ASN A 96 -14.31 -31.39 14.92
N PHE A 97 -14.71 -32.35 15.77
CA PHE A 97 -16.06 -32.41 16.33
C PHE A 97 -16.10 -32.63 17.85
N GLY A 98 -14.97 -32.95 18.50
CA GLY A 98 -14.91 -33.21 19.95
C GLY A 98 -15.57 -34.52 20.37
N ILE A 99 -15.75 -35.48 19.44
CA ILE A 99 -16.47 -36.73 19.69
C ILE A 99 -15.53 -37.92 19.56
N ASP A 100 -15.68 -38.88 20.46
CA ASP A 100 -14.98 -40.16 20.41
C ASP A 100 -15.41 -40.99 19.21
N ALA A 101 -14.42 -41.54 18.51
CA ALA A 101 -14.66 -42.30 17.29
C ALA A 101 -13.79 -43.57 17.19
N LEU A 102 -13.24 -44.07 18.29
CA LEU A 102 -12.44 -45.29 18.32
C LEU A 102 -13.06 -46.30 19.28
N PHE A 103 -13.65 -47.36 18.71
CA PHE A 103 -14.34 -48.37 19.50
C PHE A 103 -14.05 -49.78 18.98
N ILE A 104 -14.06 -50.75 19.91
CA ILE A 104 -14.24 -52.16 19.58
C ILE A 104 -15.73 -52.46 19.65
N ALA A 105 -16.28 -52.98 18.56
CA ALA A 105 -17.64 -53.47 18.51
C ALA A 105 -17.64 -54.98 18.81
N GLY A 106 -18.48 -55.42 19.75
CA GLY A 106 -18.65 -56.84 20.09
C GLY A 106 -20.10 -57.27 19.97
N GLY A 107 -20.30 -58.40 19.29
CA GLY A 107 -21.60 -58.92 18.91
C GLY A 107 -22.24 -58.13 17.76
N MET A 108 -23.03 -58.82 16.94
CA MET A 108 -23.81 -58.20 15.87
C MET A 108 -25.19 -58.84 15.83
N VAL A 109 -26.20 -58.02 15.55
CA VAL A 109 -27.57 -58.45 15.32
C VAL A 109 -27.99 -58.02 13.92
N SER A 110 -28.55 -58.96 13.16
CA SER A 110 -29.11 -58.76 11.83
C SER A 110 -30.62 -58.86 11.94
N ILE A 111 -31.35 -57.87 11.44
CA ILE A 111 -32.83 -57.84 11.42
C ILE A 111 -33.25 -57.47 9.99
N GLY A 112 -33.74 -58.45 9.23
CA GLY A 112 -33.98 -58.28 7.80
C GLY A 112 -32.69 -57.92 7.05
N GLN A 113 -32.61 -56.72 6.49
CA GLN A 113 -31.40 -56.22 5.79
C GLN A 113 -30.46 -55.41 6.68
N THR A 114 -30.87 -55.10 7.91
CA THR A 114 -30.17 -54.18 8.80
C THR A 114 -29.20 -54.93 9.71
N LYS A 115 -27.91 -54.57 9.68
CA LYS A 115 -26.87 -55.19 10.53
C LYS A 115 -26.32 -54.19 11.54
N MET A 116 -26.50 -54.44 12.83
CA MET A 116 -26.13 -53.52 13.89
C MET A 116 -25.18 -54.18 14.90
N PRO A 117 -24.04 -53.55 15.23
CA PRO A 117 -23.22 -54.00 16.35
C PRO A 117 -23.97 -53.83 17.67
N ILE A 118 -23.70 -54.67 18.67
CA ILE A 118 -24.46 -54.68 19.94
C ILE A 118 -23.77 -53.81 20.99
N LEU A 119 -22.54 -54.15 21.37
CA LEU A 119 -21.75 -53.44 22.38
C LEU A 119 -20.57 -52.73 21.74
N LEU A 120 -20.21 -51.58 22.31
CA LEU A 120 -19.15 -50.70 21.85
C LEU A 120 -18.26 -50.33 23.04
N TRP A 121 -17.03 -50.84 23.07
CA TRP A 121 -16.05 -50.42 24.06
C TRP A 121 -15.19 -49.30 23.49
N ARG A 122 -15.18 -48.15 24.16
CA ARG A 122 -14.23 -47.08 23.81
C ARG A 122 -12.82 -47.64 23.92
N SER A 123 -12.01 -47.34 22.93
CA SER A 123 -10.69 -47.94 22.77
C SER A 123 -9.65 -46.88 22.47
N HIS A 124 -8.41 -47.16 22.86
CA HIS A 124 -7.28 -46.28 22.66
C HIS A 124 -6.15 -47.05 21.97
N LEU A 125 -5.60 -46.48 20.91
CA LEU A 125 -4.41 -47.01 20.24
C LEU A 125 -3.21 -46.13 20.61
N ILE A 126 -2.29 -46.69 21.39
CA ILE A 126 -1.07 -46.00 21.80
C ILE A 126 0.06 -46.47 20.88
N PRO A 127 0.69 -45.57 20.10
CA PRO A 127 1.81 -45.95 19.23
C PRO A 127 3.00 -46.48 20.03
N LYS A 128 3.56 -47.62 19.60
CA LYS A 128 4.74 -48.27 20.19
C LYS A 128 5.70 -48.69 19.07
N GLY A 129 6.47 -47.74 18.55
CA GLY A 129 7.31 -47.96 17.37
C GLY A 129 6.46 -48.26 16.14
N GLU A 130 6.64 -49.44 15.54
CA GLU A 130 5.85 -49.90 14.40
C GLU A 130 4.51 -50.56 14.78
N ASP A 131 4.32 -50.91 16.06
CA ASP A 131 3.12 -51.56 16.61
C ASP A 131 2.21 -50.56 17.36
N PHE A 132 1.03 -51.03 17.77
CA PHE A 132 0.11 -50.30 18.65
C PHE A 132 -0.25 -51.14 19.87
N GLU A 133 -0.24 -50.50 21.04
CA GLU A 133 -0.89 -51.03 22.24
C GLU A 133 -2.38 -50.62 22.19
N LEU A 134 -3.26 -51.60 22.06
CA LEU A 134 -4.71 -51.43 22.08
C LEU A 134 -5.20 -51.55 23.53
N ARG A 135 -5.76 -50.46 24.06
CA ARG A 135 -6.43 -50.42 25.36
C ARG A 135 -7.94 -50.26 25.19
N VAL A 136 -8.69 -50.83 26.12
CA VAL A 136 -10.16 -50.90 26.04
C VAL A 136 -10.74 -50.48 27.38
N ASP A 137 -11.74 -49.59 27.36
CA ASP A 137 -12.42 -49.17 28.58
C ASP A 137 -13.15 -50.35 29.25
N SER A 138 -13.37 -50.27 30.56
CA SER A 138 -14.03 -51.34 31.31
C SER A 138 -15.52 -51.46 31.02
N THR A 139 -16.16 -50.34 30.66
CA THR A 139 -17.62 -50.24 30.56
C THR A 139 -18.03 -50.07 29.10
N PRO A 140 -18.77 -51.02 28.50
CA PRO A 140 -19.27 -50.85 27.14
C PRO A 140 -20.44 -49.87 27.09
N ARG A 141 -20.62 -49.28 25.92
CA ARG A 141 -21.86 -48.59 25.51
C ARG A 141 -22.68 -49.54 24.64
N VAL A 142 -23.99 -49.57 24.83
CA VAL A 142 -24.90 -50.26 23.91
C VAL A 142 -25.10 -49.38 22.68
N ASN A 143 -25.14 -49.98 21.49
CA ASN A 143 -25.43 -49.26 20.26
C ASN A 143 -26.80 -48.54 20.33
N PRO A 144 -26.85 -47.20 20.22
CA PRO A 144 -28.10 -46.44 20.28
C PRO A 144 -29.13 -46.81 19.21
N ALA A 145 -28.68 -47.22 18.02
CA ALA A 145 -29.57 -47.71 16.96
C ALA A 145 -30.32 -48.96 17.41
N LEU A 146 -29.60 -49.90 18.01
CA LEU A 146 -30.16 -51.12 18.55
C LEU A 146 -31.09 -50.85 19.73
N VAL A 147 -30.76 -49.92 20.62
CA VAL A 147 -31.66 -49.53 21.73
C VAL A 147 -33.01 -49.06 21.22
N SER A 148 -33.02 -48.24 20.16
CA SER A 148 -34.27 -47.77 19.56
C SER A 148 -35.09 -48.92 18.98
N VAL A 149 -34.44 -49.90 18.35
CA VAL A 149 -35.11 -51.10 17.82
C VAL A 149 -35.63 -51.99 18.94
N ILE A 150 -34.86 -52.28 19.98
CA ILE A 150 -35.32 -53.09 21.11
C ILE A 150 -36.57 -52.46 21.74
N LYS A 151 -36.59 -51.13 21.90
CA LYS A 151 -37.73 -50.41 22.46
C LYS A 151 -39.01 -50.51 21.64
N THR A 152 -38.95 -50.83 20.34
CA THR A 152 -40.17 -51.11 19.55
C THR A 152 -40.79 -52.47 19.88
N TYR A 153 -40.00 -53.42 20.39
CA TYR A 153 -40.48 -54.74 20.84
C TYR A 153 -40.75 -54.78 22.35
N ARG A 154 -39.96 -54.05 23.14
CA ARG A 154 -40.01 -54.01 24.62
C ARG A 154 -39.86 -52.57 25.10
N SER A 155 -40.98 -51.87 25.31
CA SER A 155 -40.97 -50.45 25.70
C SER A 155 -40.38 -50.19 27.10
N ASP A 156 -40.40 -51.19 27.98
CA ASP A 156 -39.87 -51.17 29.33
C ASP A 156 -38.36 -51.47 29.41
N PHE A 157 -37.72 -51.79 28.29
CA PHE A 157 -36.30 -52.13 28.20
C PHE A 157 -35.39 -51.03 28.77
N ARG A 158 -34.44 -51.44 29.63
CA ARG A 158 -33.40 -50.56 30.20
C ARG A 158 -32.02 -50.97 29.72
N ILE A 159 -31.24 -49.98 29.28
CA ILE A 159 -29.84 -50.17 28.83
C ILE A 159 -28.98 -50.80 29.95
N SER A 160 -29.29 -50.49 31.22
CA SER A 160 -28.61 -51.03 32.40
C SER A 160 -28.58 -52.55 32.44
N ASP A 161 -29.60 -53.20 31.89
CA ASP A 161 -29.76 -54.65 32.01
C ASP A 161 -28.73 -55.37 31.13
N LEU A 162 -28.51 -54.88 29.89
CA LEU A 162 -27.45 -55.38 29.02
C LEU A 162 -26.05 -55.06 29.57
N ILE A 163 -25.87 -53.86 30.16
CA ILE A 163 -24.57 -53.48 30.75
C ILE A 163 -24.25 -54.38 31.95
N ALA A 164 -25.23 -54.67 32.81
CA ALA A 164 -25.04 -55.53 33.98
C ALA A 164 -24.65 -56.97 33.57
N VAL A 165 -25.33 -57.53 32.57
CA VAL A 165 -24.98 -58.86 32.02
C VAL A 165 -23.59 -58.84 31.40
N SER A 166 -23.23 -57.78 30.68
CA SER A 166 -21.89 -57.64 30.10
C SER A 166 -20.79 -57.55 31.16
N GLN A 167 -21.00 -56.82 32.25
CA GLN A 167 -20.01 -56.65 33.32
C GLN A 167 -19.82 -57.92 34.15
N GLY A 168 -20.84 -58.80 34.20
CA GLY A 168 -20.73 -60.12 34.82
C GLY A 168 -19.87 -61.12 34.02
N GLN A 169 -19.42 -60.75 32.81
CA GLN A 169 -18.61 -61.61 31.93
C GLN A 169 -17.26 -60.94 31.63
N THR A 170 -16.18 -61.74 31.60
CA THR A 170 -14.83 -61.24 31.29
C THR A 170 -14.61 -61.04 29.79
N ASP A 171 -15.36 -61.74 28.94
CA ASP A 171 -15.16 -61.76 27.50
C ASP A 171 -15.72 -60.51 26.79
N LEU A 172 -15.06 -60.09 25.70
CA LEU A 172 -15.50 -58.97 24.85
C LEU A 172 -16.59 -59.38 23.83
N ILE A 173 -16.95 -60.66 23.77
CA ILE A 173 -18.13 -61.17 23.07
C ILE A 173 -19.01 -61.89 24.10
N PRO A 174 -19.70 -61.15 24.98
CA PRO A 174 -20.44 -61.74 26.08
C PRO A 174 -21.65 -62.52 25.55
N THR A 175 -21.59 -63.86 25.61
CA THR A 175 -22.67 -64.75 25.11
C THR A 175 -23.99 -64.51 25.83
N GLY A 176 -23.96 -64.08 27.09
CA GLY A 176 -25.17 -63.75 27.85
C GLY A 176 -25.90 -62.54 27.27
N VAL A 177 -25.15 -61.53 26.82
CA VAL A 177 -25.70 -60.35 26.16
C VAL A 177 -26.30 -60.73 24.80
N LEU A 178 -25.63 -61.60 24.04
CA LEU A 178 -26.14 -62.11 22.76
C LEU A 178 -27.48 -62.83 22.95
N SER A 179 -27.56 -63.75 23.92
CA SER A 179 -28.81 -64.46 24.24
C SER A 179 -29.92 -63.52 24.69
N LEU A 180 -29.60 -62.54 25.55
CA LEU A 180 -30.57 -61.57 26.04
C LEU A 180 -31.11 -60.67 24.91
N VAL A 181 -30.26 -60.23 23.98
CA VAL A 181 -30.72 -59.46 22.80
C VAL A 181 -31.67 -60.31 21.93
N SER A 182 -31.40 -61.60 21.76
CA SER A 182 -32.29 -62.54 21.06
C SER A 182 -33.66 -62.64 21.72
N GLU A 183 -33.67 -62.72 23.06
CA GLU A 183 -34.90 -62.83 23.84
C GLU A 183 -35.73 -61.53 23.84
N LEU A 184 -35.05 -60.39 23.85
CA LEU A 184 -35.68 -59.06 23.81
C LEU A 184 -36.33 -58.78 22.44
N ILE A 185 -35.74 -59.25 21.35
CA ILE A 185 -36.23 -59.03 19.98
C ILE A 185 -36.87 -60.34 19.48
N GLN A 186 -38.11 -60.60 19.88
CA GLN A 186 -38.85 -61.81 19.50
C GLN A 186 -39.39 -61.72 18.06
N SER A 187 -38.49 -61.83 17.08
CA SER A 187 -38.83 -61.84 15.65
C SER A 187 -38.10 -62.98 14.92
N PRO A 188 -38.75 -63.68 13.98
CA PRO A 188 -38.12 -64.75 13.18
C PRO A 188 -37.01 -64.24 12.25
N ASP A 189 -36.95 -62.93 11.99
CA ASP A 189 -35.97 -62.30 11.09
C ASP A 189 -34.68 -61.87 11.81
N VAL A 190 -34.50 -62.28 13.08
CA VAL A 190 -33.37 -61.88 13.93
C VAL A 190 -32.29 -62.96 13.88
N GLU A 191 -31.11 -62.59 13.42
CA GLU A 191 -29.91 -63.43 13.48
C GLU A 191 -28.84 -62.75 14.33
N ILE A 192 -28.18 -63.52 15.20
CA ILE A 192 -27.12 -62.99 16.08
C ILE A 192 -25.80 -63.65 15.73
N GLU A 193 -24.79 -62.82 15.45
CA GLU A 193 -23.47 -63.24 15.04
C GLU A 193 -22.40 -62.83 16.07
N LYS A 194 -21.37 -63.66 16.21
CA LYS A 194 -20.17 -63.31 16.97
C LYS A 194 -19.29 -62.39 16.12
N LEU A 195 -19.30 -61.10 16.46
CA LEU A 195 -18.44 -60.08 15.86
C LEU A 195 -17.48 -59.54 16.92
N LEU A 196 -16.21 -59.34 16.57
CA LEU A 196 -15.29 -58.53 17.38
C LEU A 196 -14.40 -57.70 16.46
N VAL A 197 -14.61 -56.39 16.41
CA VAL A 197 -13.99 -55.53 15.40
C VAL A 197 -13.59 -54.19 15.98
N LEU A 198 -12.34 -53.78 15.74
CA LEU A 198 -11.87 -52.42 16.02
C LEU A 198 -12.13 -51.52 14.81
N GLY A 199 -12.78 -50.38 15.02
CA GLY A 199 -13.11 -49.47 13.94
C GLY A 199 -13.54 -48.08 14.42
N ASN A 200 -14.00 -47.27 13.46
CA ASN A 200 -14.55 -45.96 13.75
C ASN A 200 -16.07 -45.99 13.88
N PHE A 201 -16.56 -45.91 15.12
CA PHE A 201 -17.97 -45.84 15.45
C PHE A 201 -18.23 -44.56 16.24
N VAL A 202 -19.34 -43.86 15.97
CA VAL A 202 -19.65 -42.56 16.59
C VAL A 202 -21.04 -42.64 17.25
N PRO A 203 -21.15 -43.25 18.45
CA PRO A 203 -22.44 -43.46 19.11
C PRO A 203 -23.18 -42.15 19.39
N ASP A 204 -22.44 -41.09 19.72
CA ASP A 204 -23.02 -39.78 20.04
C ASP A 204 -23.70 -39.14 18.83
N LEU A 205 -23.20 -39.38 17.61
CA LEU A 205 -23.88 -38.92 16.40
C LEU A 205 -25.23 -39.63 16.23
N THR A 206 -25.28 -40.95 16.46
CA THR A 206 -26.53 -41.72 16.38
C THR A 206 -27.54 -41.26 17.44
N LEU A 207 -27.08 -41.01 18.68
CA LEU A 207 -27.92 -40.45 19.74
C LEU A 207 -28.48 -39.09 19.33
N VAL A 208 -27.60 -38.20 18.84
CA VAL A 208 -28.01 -36.87 18.39
C VAL A 208 -29.02 -36.97 17.24
N GLN A 209 -28.86 -37.90 16.29
CA GLN A 209 -29.79 -38.15 15.19
C GLN A 209 -31.17 -38.66 15.68
N GLN A 210 -31.19 -39.42 16.76
CA GLN A 210 -32.42 -39.97 17.37
C GLN A 210 -33.18 -39.00 18.28
N LEU A 211 -32.56 -37.89 18.71
CA LEU A 211 -33.25 -36.86 19.49
C LEU A 211 -34.41 -36.31 18.65
N GLU A 212 -35.64 -36.54 19.12
CA GLU A 212 -36.81 -35.84 18.61
C GLU A 212 -36.82 -34.42 19.18
N LEU A 213 -36.90 -33.42 18.29
CA LEU A 213 -37.07 -32.01 18.67
C LEU A 213 -38.55 -31.64 18.89
N LYS A 214 -39.43 -32.65 19.03
CA LYS A 214 -40.85 -32.43 19.36
C LYS A 214 -40.89 -31.80 20.75
N ASP A 215 -41.52 -30.63 20.84
CA ASP A 215 -41.39 -29.63 21.91
C ASP A 215 -40.11 -28.78 21.81
N SER A 216 -39.84 -28.26 20.61
CA SER A 216 -38.75 -27.33 20.35
C SER A 216 -38.84 -26.16 21.33
N SER A 217 -37.79 -25.93 22.12
CA SER A 217 -37.73 -24.80 23.04
C SER A 217 -38.09 -23.50 22.32
N ALA A 218 -38.78 -22.56 23.01
CA ALA A 218 -39.12 -21.25 22.45
C ALA A 218 -37.92 -20.57 21.75
N SER A 219 -36.70 -20.86 22.22
CA SER A 219 -35.45 -20.43 21.60
C SER A 219 -35.23 -20.96 20.17
N ILE A 220 -35.49 -22.24 19.89
CA ILE A 220 -35.38 -22.81 18.53
C ILE A 220 -36.44 -22.19 17.62
N MET A 221 -37.64 -21.94 18.15
CA MET A 221 -38.72 -21.28 17.40
C MET A 221 -38.38 -19.83 17.06
N ARG A 222 -37.75 -19.08 17.97
CA ARG A 222 -37.20 -17.73 17.71
C ARG A 222 -36.08 -17.74 16.68
N LEU A 223 -35.14 -18.68 16.78
CA LEU A 223 -34.00 -18.81 15.86
C LEU A 223 -34.43 -19.18 14.43
N THR A 224 -35.54 -19.92 14.30
CA THR A 224 -36.16 -20.25 12.99
C THR A 224 -37.12 -19.15 12.50
N GLY A 225 -37.22 -18.03 13.23
CA GLY A 225 -38.02 -16.86 12.85
C GLY A 225 -39.52 -17.01 13.11
N LYS A 226 -39.97 -18.06 13.79
CA LYS A 226 -41.41 -18.28 14.09
C LYS A 226 -41.96 -17.30 15.12
N GLU A 227 -41.10 -16.82 16.02
CA GLU A 227 -41.39 -15.71 16.92
C GLU A 227 -40.53 -14.50 16.55
N PRO A 228 -41.06 -13.26 16.57
CA PRO A 228 -40.25 -12.07 16.39
C PRO A 228 -39.19 -12.01 17.50
N ALA A 229 -37.98 -11.63 17.12
CA ALA A 229 -36.94 -11.44 18.11
C ALA A 229 -37.33 -10.25 19.01
N PRO A 230 -37.14 -10.35 20.35
CA PRO A 230 -37.41 -9.26 21.25
C PRO A 230 -36.60 -8.02 20.86
N ALA A 231 -37.18 -6.84 21.11
CA ALA A 231 -36.48 -5.58 20.97
C ALA A 231 -35.24 -5.59 21.86
N VAL A 232 -34.17 -4.94 21.41
CA VAL A 232 -33.01 -4.69 22.26
C VAL A 232 -33.43 -3.62 23.25
N GLU A 233 -33.52 -3.98 24.53
CA GLU A 233 -33.69 -2.99 25.58
C GLU A 233 -32.41 -2.16 25.69
N ASN A 234 -32.54 -0.85 25.85
CA ASN A 234 -31.39 0.01 26.06
C ASN A 234 -30.65 -0.46 27.32
N LEU A 235 -29.40 -0.88 27.14
CA LEU A 235 -28.59 -1.29 28.28
C LEU A 235 -28.43 -0.13 29.27
N VAL A 236 -28.50 -0.44 30.57
CA VAL A 236 -28.23 0.54 31.64
C VAL A 236 -26.80 1.08 31.56
N ARG A 237 -25.87 0.32 30.99
CA ARG A 237 -24.47 0.69 30.76
C ARG A 237 -24.00 0.17 29.40
N PRO A 238 -23.21 0.95 28.64
CA PRO A 238 -22.64 0.48 27.38
C PRO A 238 -21.70 -0.71 27.62
N PRO A 239 -21.54 -1.60 26.63
CA PRO A 239 -20.62 -2.73 26.72
C PRO A 239 -19.19 -2.23 26.95
N THR A 240 -18.48 -2.87 27.87
CA THR A 240 -17.05 -2.64 28.11
C THR A 240 -16.25 -3.38 27.05
N LEU A 241 -15.55 -2.64 26.19
CA LEU A 241 -14.74 -3.21 25.12
C LEU A 241 -13.31 -3.47 25.63
N VAL A 242 -12.90 -4.73 25.66
CA VAL A 242 -11.52 -5.14 25.98
C VAL A 242 -10.69 -5.35 24.71
N LEU A 243 -11.37 -5.50 23.58
CA LEU A 243 -10.84 -5.44 22.23
C LEU A 243 -11.68 -4.46 21.42
N ASN A 244 -11.10 -3.83 20.40
CA ASN A 244 -11.81 -2.91 19.50
C ASN A 244 -13.07 -3.58 18.94
N ALA A 245 -14.14 -2.84 18.75
CA ALA A 245 -15.36 -3.38 18.15
C ALA A 245 -16.02 -2.33 17.27
N ASP A 246 -16.35 -2.72 16.04
CA ASP A 246 -17.16 -1.90 15.14
C ASP A 246 -18.62 -1.81 15.63
N SER A 247 -19.43 -0.99 14.95
CA SER A 247 -20.84 -0.77 15.31
C SER A 247 -21.68 -2.05 15.29
N ASP A 248 -21.40 -2.97 14.35
CA ASP A 248 -22.17 -4.21 14.20
C ASP A 248 -21.83 -5.20 15.32
N GLN A 249 -20.54 -5.31 15.66
CA GLN A 249 -20.07 -6.09 16.80
C GLN A 249 -20.62 -5.53 18.12
N GLN A 250 -20.68 -4.20 18.28
CA GLN A 250 -21.28 -3.57 19.45
C GLN A 250 -22.79 -3.89 19.55
N ALA A 251 -23.53 -3.83 18.45
CA ALA A 251 -24.96 -4.20 18.43
C ALA A 251 -25.17 -5.67 18.84
N VAL A 252 -24.28 -6.57 18.43
CA VAL A 252 -24.29 -7.98 18.88
C VAL A 252 -24.08 -8.08 20.39
N LEU A 253 -23.11 -7.34 20.95
CA LEU A 253 -22.85 -7.32 22.39
C LEU A 253 -24.06 -6.80 23.18
N GLU A 254 -24.65 -5.70 22.73
CA GLU A 254 -25.83 -5.10 23.36
C GLU A 254 -27.00 -6.07 23.42
N ARG A 255 -27.25 -6.75 22.30
CA ARG A 255 -28.30 -7.76 22.21
C ARG A 255 -28.05 -8.93 23.15
N ALA A 256 -26.82 -9.42 23.25
CA ALA A 256 -26.46 -10.52 24.15
C ALA A 256 -26.55 -10.14 25.63
N LEU A 257 -26.11 -8.93 25.99
CA LEU A 257 -26.15 -8.44 27.36
C LEU A 257 -27.58 -8.16 27.85
N SER A 258 -28.49 -7.86 26.93
CA SER A 258 -29.93 -7.76 27.18
C SER A 258 -30.60 -9.12 27.48
N GLY A 259 -29.85 -10.23 27.42
CA GLY A 259 -30.36 -11.57 27.71
C GLY A 259 -31.09 -12.24 26.55
N ASN A 260 -30.99 -11.68 25.35
CA ASN A 260 -31.63 -12.24 24.16
C ASN A 260 -30.89 -13.49 23.66
N SER A 261 -31.65 -14.48 23.17
CA SER A 261 -31.11 -15.62 22.43
C SER A 261 -31.23 -15.35 20.94
N PHE A 262 -30.12 -15.40 20.20
CA PHE A 262 -30.06 -15.09 18.77
C PHE A 262 -28.86 -15.76 18.10
N ALA A 263 -28.87 -15.80 16.77
CA ALA A 263 -27.75 -16.23 15.94
C ALA A 263 -27.13 -15.01 15.25
N VAL A 264 -25.83 -15.08 14.99
CA VAL A 264 -25.08 -14.07 14.23
C VAL A 264 -24.44 -14.77 13.06
N GLU A 265 -24.75 -14.32 11.85
CA GLU A 265 -24.09 -14.76 10.64
C GLU A 265 -22.87 -13.87 10.39
N THR A 266 -21.71 -14.48 10.18
CA THR A 266 -20.44 -13.76 10.02
C THR A 266 -19.74 -14.21 8.76
N LEU A 267 -19.19 -13.27 7.99
CA LEU A 267 -18.27 -13.58 6.90
C LEU A 267 -16.87 -13.88 7.46
N PRO A 268 -16.02 -14.61 6.72
CA PRO A 268 -14.62 -14.78 7.07
C PRO A 268 -13.93 -13.41 7.24
N GLY A 269 -13.21 -13.21 8.33
CA GLY A 269 -12.48 -11.97 8.61
C GLY A 269 -13.22 -10.92 9.44
N CYS A 270 -14.52 -11.06 9.70
CA CYS A 270 -15.31 -10.10 10.50
C CYS A 270 -15.00 -10.07 12.01
N GLY A 271 -13.94 -10.75 12.46
CA GLY A 271 -13.54 -10.72 13.86
C GLY A 271 -14.50 -11.39 14.85
N TYR A 272 -15.29 -12.39 14.47
CA TYR A 272 -16.32 -12.99 15.36
C TYR A 272 -15.79 -13.43 16.75
N LEU A 273 -14.56 -13.93 16.85
CA LEU A 273 -13.94 -14.28 18.13
C LEU A 273 -13.64 -13.06 19.01
N GLN A 274 -13.35 -11.91 18.41
CA GLN A 274 -13.18 -10.62 19.11
C GLN A 274 -14.47 -10.21 19.80
N THR A 275 -15.61 -10.35 19.11
CA THR A 275 -16.95 -10.14 19.69
C THR A 275 -17.21 -11.10 20.84
N VAL A 276 -16.86 -12.39 20.70
CA VAL A 276 -17.02 -13.39 21.77
C VAL A 276 -16.17 -13.05 23.00
N VAL A 277 -14.92 -12.62 22.82
CA VAL A 277 -14.04 -12.20 23.92
C VAL A 277 -14.62 -10.99 24.67
N ASN A 278 -15.07 -9.97 23.93
CA ASN A 278 -15.76 -8.83 24.53
C ASN A 278 -17.02 -9.26 25.30
N LEU A 279 -17.80 -10.20 24.77
CA LEU A 279 -18.99 -10.71 25.44
C LEU A 279 -18.64 -11.42 26.76
N ILE A 280 -17.63 -12.31 26.75
CA ILE A 280 -17.17 -13.02 27.95
C ILE A 280 -16.71 -12.03 29.01
N ALA A 281 -15.94 -11.01 28.63
CA ALA A 281 -15.50 -9.97 29.55
C ALA A 281 -16.69 -9.23 30.19
N ASN A 282 -17.69 -8.84 29.41
CA ASN A 282 -18.88 -8.17 29.93
C ASN A 282 -19.75 -9.07 30.82
N LEU A 283 -19.87 -10.36 30.49
CA LEU A 283 -20.56 -11.33 31.34
C LEU A 283 -19.82 -11.51 32.68
N ALA A 284 -18.49 -11.55 32.66
CA ALA A 284 -17.68 -11.62 33.87
C ALA A 284 -17.81 -10.35 34.74
N VAL A 285 -17.81 -9.16 34.12
CA VAL A 285 -18.09 -7.88 34.82
C VAL A 285 -19.49 -7.91 35.47
N SER A 286 -20.45 -8.52 34.78
CA SER A 286 -21.82 -8.72 35.29
C SER A 286 -21.96 -9.89 36.28
N GLN A 287 -20.84 -10.49 36.73
CA GLN A 287 -20.81 -11.64 37.65
C GLN A 287 -21.60 -12.86 37.14
N LYS A 288 -21.73 -13.01 35.82
CA LYS A 288 -22.38 -14.14 35.17
C LYS A 288 -21.35 -15.21 34.80
N ARG A 289 -21.81 -16.47 34.80
CA ARG A 289 -21.04 -17.62 34.33
C ARG A 289 -21.41 -17.91 32.88
N ALA A 290 -20.41 -18.08 32.02
CA ALA A 290 -20.60 -18.40 30.61
C ALA A 290 -20.07 -19.81 30.31
N LEU A 291 -20.83 -20.58 29.52
CA LEU A 291 -20.37 -21.82 28.92
C LEU A 291 -20.18 -21.57 27.42
N ILE A 292 -18.96 -21.79 26.93
CA ILE A 292 -18.62 -21.62 25.51
C ILE A 292 -18.57 -23.01 24.90
N ILE A 293 -19.35 -23.20 23.83
CA ILE A 293 -19.38 -24.44 23.07
C ILE A 293 -18.90 -24.10 21.66
N ALA A 294 -17.84 -24.76 21.22
CA ALA A 294 -17.31 -24.60 19.87
C ALA A 294 -17.17 -25.99 19.22
N PRO A 295 -17.37 -26.08 17.89
CA PRO A 295 -17.26 -27.35 17.19
C PRO A 295 -15.83 -27.90 17.15
N ARG A 296 -14.82 -27.02 17.25
CA ARG A 296 -13.40 -27.38 17.16
C ARG A 296 -12.65 -26.91 18.39
N GLN A 297 -11.71 -27.73 18.86
CA GLN A 297 -10.82 -27.38 19.97
C GLN A 297 -9.98 -26.14 19.65
N GLN A 298 -9.48 -26.02 18.42
CA GLN A 298 -8.71 -24.87 17.96
C GLN A 298 -9.45 -23.54 18.15
N THR A 299 -10.78 -23.51 17.98
CA THR A 299 -11.57 -22.30 18.21
C THR A 299 -11.53 -21.87 19.68
N LEU A 300 -11.56 -22.83 20.62
CA LEU A 300 -11.43 -22.54 22.05
C LEU A 300 -10.01 -22.09 22.42
N ASP A 301 -9.00 -22.67 21.77
CA ASP A 301 -7.60 -22.27 21.94
C ASP A 301 -7.38 -20.81 21.48
N GLU A 302 -7.92 -20.44 20.32
CA GLU A 302 -7.85 -19.06 19.79
C GLU A 302 -8.58 -18.05 20.71
N VAL A 303 -9.70 -18.44 21.34
CA VAL A 303 -10.37 -17.60 22.35
C VAL A 303 -9.50 -17.40 23.58
N ALA A 304 -8.87 -18.47 24.09
CA ALA A 304 -7.98 -18.40 25.24
C ALA A 304 -6.72 -17.55 24.96
N GLU A 305 -6.18 -17.64 23.75
CA GLU A 305 -5.06 -16.82 23.28
C GLU A 305 -5.44 -15.34 23.23
N ARG A 306 -6.60 -15.00 22.63
CA ARG A 306 -7.08 -13.61 22.58
C ARG A 306 -7.38 -13.02 23.96
N LEU A 307 -7.94 -13.82 24.88
CA LEU A 307 -8.11 -13.43 26.27
C LEU A 307 -6.77 -13.14 26.93
N SER A 308 -5.76 -13.99 26.71
CA SER A 308 -4.41 -13.79 27.24
C SER A 308 -3.76 -12.53 26.67
N ALA A 309 -3.87 -12.29 25.36
CA ALA A 309 -3.39 -11.08 24.69
C ALA A 309 -4.08 -9.80 25.22
N SER A 310 -5.33 -9.92 25.66
CA SER A 310 -6.11 -8.84 26.30
C SER A 310 -5.84 -8.72 27.81
N MET A 311 -4.77 -9.34 28.33
CA MET A 311 -4.42 -9.38 29.77
C MET A 311 -5.49 -10.02 30.66
N LEU A 312 -6.30 -10.91 30.10
CA LEU A 312 -7.34 -11.69 30.78
C LEU A 312 -7.10 -13.22 30.72
N PRO A 313 -5.86 -13.72 30.89
CA PRO A 313 -5.62 -15.17 30.86
C PRO A 313 -6.40 -15.88 31.97
N GLY A 314 -6.91 -17.07 31.65
CA GLY A 314 -7.69 -17.89 32.57
C GLY A 314 -9.10 -17.36 32.87
N LEU A 315 -9.59 -16.34 32.15
CA LEU A 315 -11.00 -15.92 32.24
C LEU A 315 -11.94 -17.00 31.68
N ALA A 316 -11.49 -17.75 30.69
CA ALA A 316 -12.12 -18.98 30.21
C ALA A 316 -11.22 -20.18 30.56
N VAL A 317 -11.82 -21.28 31.00
CA VAL A 317 -11.11 -22.52 31.34
C VAL A 317 -11.53 -23.61 30.36
N ARG A 318 -10.59 -24.10 29.57
CA ARG A 318 -10.82 -25.14 28.55
C ARG A 318 -10.83 -26.52 29.22
N GLN A 319 -11.75 -27.39 28.79
CA GLN A 319 -11.84 -28.75 29.31
C GLN A 319 -10.58 -29.59 29.01
N SER A 320 -9.94 -29.34 27.87
CA SER A 320 -8.69 -30.02 27.48
C SER A 320 -7.45 -29.59 28.27
N ASP A 321 -7.47 -28.41 28.90
CA ASP A 321 -6.30 -27.80 29.53
C ASP A 321 -6.66 -27.02 30.81
N SER A 322 -7.52 -27.63 31.62
CA SER A 322 -8.08 -26.99 32.82
C SER A 322 -7.01 -26.59 33.85
N TRP A 323 -5.92 -27.35 33.95
CA TRP A 323 -4.83 -27.07 34.87
C TRP A 323 -4.10 -25.76 34.52
N SER A 324 -3.66 -25.60 33.27
CA SER A 324 -2.89 -24.42 32.87
C SER A 324 -3.74 -23.14 32.94
N ASP A 325 -4.98 -23.21 32.44
CA ASP A 325 -5.90 -22.07 32.42
C ASP A 325 -6.24 -21.62 33.86
N THR A 326 -6.41 -22.57 34.79
CA THR A 326 -6.68 -22.25 36.21
C THR A 326 -5.47 -21.61 36.88
N VAL A 327 -4.26 -22.14 36.66
CA VAL A 327 -3.02 -21.55 37.19
C VAL A 327 -2.82 -20.12 36.65
N ALA A 328 -3.11 -19.91 35.37
CA ALA A 328 -3.04 -18.58 34.77
C ALA A 328 -4.07 -17.60 35.39
N ALA A 329 -5.29 -18.07 35.65
CA ALA A 329 -6.33 -17.27 36.32
C ALA A 329 -5.90 -16.82 37.73
N ILE A 330 -5.34 -17.74 38.53
CA ILE A 330 -4.84 -17.45 39.88
C ILE A 330 -3.71 -16.43 39.81
N SER A 331 -2.69 -16.69 38.98
CA SER A 331 -1.53 -15.81 38.80
C SER A 331 -1.93 -14.40 38.35
N ARG A 332 -2.92 -14.28 37.45
CA ARG A 332 -3.48 -12.98 37.02
C ARG A 332 -4.13 -12.24 38.18
N ASN A 333 -4.96 -12.92 38.97
CA ASN A 333 -5.66 -12.30 40.11
C ASN A 333 -4.69 -11.87 41.21
N GLU A 334 -3.63 -12.66 41.49
CA GLU A 334 -2.60 -12.31 42.47
C GLU A 334 -1.77 -11.09 42.06
N LYS A 335 -1.50 -10.94 40.76
CA LYS A 335 -0.72 -9.82 40.20
C LYS A 335 -1.56 -8.59 39.88
N ALA A 336 -2.89 -8.68 40.00
CA ALA A 336 -3.78 -7.60 39.62
C ALA A 336 -3.58 -6.38 40.54
N THR A 337 -3.38 -5.22 39.92
CA THR A 337 -3.35 -3.93 40.62
C THR A 337 -4.61 -3.13 40.29
N PRO A 338 -5.07 -2.23 41.18
CA PRO A 338 -6.23 -1.39 40.91
C PRO A 338 -6.00 -0.52 39.67
N GLY A 339 -6.80 -0.72 38.62
CA GLY A 339 -6.77 0.13 37.43
C GLY A 339 -7.57 1.42 37.61
N ASN A 340 -7.16 2.50 36.92
CA ASN A 340 -7.91 3.75 36.87
C ASN A 340 -8.86 3.78 35.66
N LEU A 341 -10.04 3.19 35.81
CA LEU A 341 -11.05 3.13 34.74
C LEU A 341 -11.53 4.52 34.29
N LYS A 342 -11.55 5.50 35.22
CA LYS A 342 -11.99 6.86 34.90
C LYS A 342 -11.03 7.53 33.93
N SER A 343 -9.72 7.50 34.22
CA SER A 343 -8.73 8.11 33.32
C SER A 343 -8.70 7.45 31.95
N ALA A 344 -8.89 6.12 31.88
CA ALA A 344 -8.96 5.42 30.61
C ALA A 344 -10.17 5.84 29.77
N ARG A 345 -11.35 6.00 30.40
CA ARG A 345 -12.55 6.52 29.72
C ARG A 345 -12.40 7.96 29.28
N ASP A 346 -11.83 8.81 30.13
CA ASP A 346 -11.56 10.21 29.80
C ASP A 346 -10.59 10.32 28.61
N LEU A 347 -9.61 9.43 28.52
CA LEU A 347 -8.69 9.35 27.37
C LEU A 347 -9.41 8.92 26.10
N VAL A 348 -10.19 7.84 26.13
CA VAL A 348 -10.96 7.37 24.95
C VAL A 348 -11.91 8.45 24.44
N ALA A 349 -12.63 9.12 25.35
CA ALA A 349 -13.55 10.20 24.98
C ALA A 349 -12.82 11.38 24.31
N ARG A 350 -11.61 11.73 24.78
CA ARG A 350 -10.79 12.78 24.15
C ARG A 350 -10.31 12.34 22.76
N SER A 351 -9.75 11.14 22.64
CA SER A 351 -9.30 10.62 21.35
C SER A 351 -10.43 10.54 20.32
N GLN A 352 -11.65 10.17 20.74
CA GLN A 352 -12.82 10.19 19.87
C GLN A 352 -13.13 11.60 19.36
N LEU A 353 -13.16 12.59 20.26
CA LEU A 353 -13.37 13.99 19.88
C LEU A 353 -12.27 14.50 18.92
N ASP A 354 -11.02 14.14 19.17
CA ASP A 354 -9.89 14.55 18.34
C ASP A 354 -10.00 13.95 16.92
N VAL A 355 -10.41 12.68 16.79
CA VAL A 355 -10.67 12.02 15.50
C VAL A 355 -11.86 12.64 14.76
N GLU A 356 -12.97 12.86 15.47
CA GLU A 356 -14.15 13.52 14.91
C GLU A 356 -13.80 14.93 14.42
N GLN A 357 -13.02 15.68 15.18
CA GLN A 357 -12.56 17.01 14.81
C GLN A 357 -11.67 16.95 13.56
N TYR A 358 -10.72 16.02 13.48
CA TYR A 358 -9.90 15.82 12.28
C TYR A 358 -10.75 15.60 11.02
N PHE A 359 -11.68 14.64 11.07
CA PHE A 359 -12.55 14.36 9.92
C PHE A 359 -13.45 15.55 9.58
N SER A 360 -13.95 16.28 10.59
CA SER A 360 -14.76 17.48 10.35
C SER A 360 -13.98 18.58 9.61
N VAL A 361 -12.69 18.75 9.91
CA VAL A 361 -11.82 19.74 9.26
C VAL A 361 -11.55 19.31 7.82
N VAL A 362 -11.15 18.06 7.61
CA VAL A 362 -10.77 17.55 6.28
C VAL A 362 -11.98 17.45 5.34
N GLN A 363 -13.19 17.19 5.86
CA GLN A 363 -14.44 17.14 5.10
C GLN A 363 -15.12 18.51 4.95
N SER A 364 -14.62 19.56 5.61
CA SER A 364 -15.21 20.90 5.51
C SER A 364 -15.11 21.43 4.09
N LYS A 365 -16.21 22.05 3.62
CA LYS A 365 -16.32 22.75 2.34
C LYS A 365 -16.42 24.26 2.50
N GLU A 366 -16.15 24.77 3.70
CA GLU A 366 -16.21 26.19 4.04
C GLU A 366 -14.99 26.95 3.48
N ASN A 367 -14.87 27.01 2.16
CA ASN A 367 -13.87 27.77 1.44
C ASN A 367 -14.47 28.36 0.16
N SER A 368 -13.71 29.22 -0.53
CA SER A 368 -14.17 29.88 -1.76
C SER A 368 -14.43 28.93 -2.93
N LEU A 369 -13.93 27.69 -2.88
CA LEU A 369 -14.06 26.69 -3.93
C LEU A 369 -15.23 25.73 -3.70
N GLY A 370 -15.74 25.62 -2.46
CA GLY A 370 -16.80 24.68 -2.09
C GLY A 370 -16.36 23.20 -2.14
N VAL A 371 -15.06 22.93 -2.09
CA VAL A 371 -14.49 21.57 -2.19
C VAL A 371 -13.66 21.26 -0.94
N SER A 372 -13.77 20.04 -0.46
CA SER A 372 -13.04 19.58 0.74
C SER A 372 -11.64 19.06 0.42
N VAL A 373 -10.78 18.96 1.45
CA VAL A 373 -9.43 18.39 1.32
C VAL A 373 -9.50 16.93 0.89
N ILE A 374 -10.43 16.15 1.45
CA ILE A 374 -10.57 14.73 1.08
C ILE A 374 -10.98 14.56 -0.38
N GLU A 375 -11.90 15.39 -0.88
CA GLU A 375 -12.29 15.37 -2.29
C GLU A 375 -11.11 15.73 -3.20
N ALA A 376 -10.29 16.70 -2.83
CA ALA A 376 -9.09 17.04 -3.59
C ALA A 376 -8.08 15.89 -3.62
N LEU A 377 -7.81 15.25 -2.47
CA LEU A 377 -6.92 14.09 -2.39
C LEU A 377 -7.46 12.88 -3.17
N GLU A 378 -8.76 12.60 -3.11
CA GLU A 378 -9.41 11.52 -3.87
C GLU A 378 -9.29 11.74 -5.38
N ASN A 379 -9.54 12.96 -5.87
CA ASN A 379 -9.41 13.28 -7.29
C ASN A 379 -7.94 13.20 -7.75
N LEU A 380 -6.99 13.71 -6.96
CA LEU A 380 -5.56 13.59 -7.26
C LEU A 380 -5.09 12.13 -7.29
N ALA A 381 -5.52 11.31 -6.32
CA ALA A 381 -5.22 9.89 -6.29
C ALA A 381 -5.83 9.15 -7.49
N THR A 382 -7.05 9.53 -7.88
CA THR A 382 -7.73 8.98 -9.06
C THR A 382 -6.94 9.31 -10.33
N LEU A 383 -6.52 10.57 -10.53
CA LEU A 383 -5.69 10.98 -11.67
C LEU A 383 -4.34 10.25 -11.70
N ALA A 384 -3.69 10.09 -10.54
CA ALA A 384 -2.41 9.38 -10.41
C ALA A 384 -2.53 7.87 -10.69
N SER A 385 -3.72 7.28 -10.53
CA SER A 385 -3.97 5.85 -10.77
C SER A 385 -4.21 5.50 -12.24
N LEU A 386 -4.33 6.49 -13.12
CA LEU A 386 -4.58 6.27 -14.55
C LEU A 386 -3.36 5.66 -15.28
N PRO A 387 -3.54 4.85 -16.34
CA PRO A 387 -2.44 4.28 -17.10
C PRO A 387 -1.51 5.32 -17.75
N SER A 388 -2.08 6.47 -18.15
CA SER A 388 -1.35 7.64 -18.62
C SER A 388 -1.69 8.80 -17.67
N ALA A 389 -0.97 8.85 -16.56
CA ALA A 389 -1.19 9.86 -15.53
C ALA A 389 -0.68 11.23 -16.00
N PRO A 390 -1.44 12.32 -15.75
CA PRO A 390 -0.94 13.67 -15.98
C PRO A 390 0.23 13.98 -15.04
N VAL A 391 1.20 14.77 -15.50
CA VAL A 391 2.48 15.00 -14.77
C VAL A 391 2.93 16.45 -14.72
N ASN A 392 2.13 17.40 -15.22
CA ASN A 392 2.54 18.79 -15.22
C ASN A 392 2.73 19.38 -13.80
N SER A 393 3.50 20.47 -13.73
CA SER A 393 3.86 21.17 -12.49
C SER A 393 3.31 22.60 -12.43
N ALA A 394 2.40 22.96 -13.33
CA ALA A 394 1.85 24.31 -13.36
C ALA A 394 0.96 24.59 -12.15
N ARG A 395 0.77 25.87 -11.83
CA ARG A 395 -0.15 26.33 -10.79
C ARG A 395 -1.04 27.43 -11.32
N ILE A 396 -2.29 27.40 -10.89
CA ILE A 396 -3.29 28.42 -11.16
C ILE A 396 -3.38 29.31 -9.92
N ARG A 397 -3.45 30.62 -10.13
CA ARG A 397 -3.54 31.58 -9.02
C ARG A 397 -4.87 31.42 -8.26
N PRO A 398 -4.89 31.51 -6.92
CA PRO A 398 -6.10 31.23 -6.13
C PRO A 398 -7.32 32.08 -6.51
N GLU A 399 -7.11 33.30 -6.99
CA GLU A 399 -8.19 34.26 -7.28
C GLU A 399 -9.06 33.85 -8.48
N ILE A 400 -8.53 33.05 -9.41
CA ILE A 400 -9.22 32.63 -10.64
C ILE A 400 -9.71 31.18 -10.60
N LEU A 401 -9.30 30.39 -9.60
CA LEU A 401 -9.70 28.99 -9.46
C LEU A 401 -11.21 28.71 -9.51
N PRO A 402 -12.08 29.54 -8.88
CA PRO A 402 -13.53 29.29 -8.89
C PRO A 402 -14.15 29.39 -10.29
N THR A 403 -13.66 30.30 -11.14
CA THR A 403 -14.26 30.60 -12.44
C THR A 403 -13.59 29.86 -13.59
N ILE A 404 -12.27 29.67 -13.52
CA ILE A 404 -11.47 29.15 -14.64
C ILE A 404 -11.85 27.73 -15.04
N ARG A 405 -12.43 26.94 -14.12
CA ARG A 405 -12.78 25.55 -14.39
C ARG A 405 -13.83 25.40 -15.49
N ASP A 406 -14.81 26.30 -15.51
CA ASP A 406 -15.90 26.27 -16.49
C ASP A 406 -15.45 26.82 -17.86
N ASP A 407 -14.59 27.84 -17.85
CA ASP A 407 -14.13 28.52 -19.06
C ASP A 407 -13.00 27.76 -19.80
N ALA A 408 -12.18 26.99 -19.06
CA ALA A 408 -10.96 26.40 -19.61
C ALA A 408 -11.20 25.38 -20.73
N ALA A 409 -12.24 24.54 -20.62
CA ALA A 409 -12.44 23.44 -21.56
C ALA A 409 -12.59 23.93 -23.01
N ALA A 410 -13.35 25.01 -23.24
CA ALA A 410 -13.56 25.56 -24.57
C ALA A 410 -12.30 26.23 -25.15
N ILE A 411 -11.56 26.97 -24.33
CA ILE A 411 -10.34 27.67 -24.75
C ILE A 411 -9.21 26.68 -25.01
N LEU A 412 -9.04 25.67 -24.15
CA LEU A 412 -8.04 24.61 -24.33
C LEU A 412 -8.31 23.74 -25.56
N GLY A 413 -9.59 23.45 -25.85
CA GLY A 413 -9.98 22.77 -27.10
C GLY A 413 -9.56 23.56 -28.34
N ARG A 414 -9.91 24.86 -28.41
CA ARG A 414 -9.49 25.75 -29.51
C ARG A 414 -7.97 25.86 -29.62
N ALA A 415 -7.27 25.95 -28.49
CA ALA A 415 -5.80 26.02 -28.46
C ALA A 415 -5.14 24.75 -28.99
N HIS A 416 -5.69 23.58 -28.66
CA HIS A 416 -5.24 22.30 -29.20
C HIS A 416 -5.50 22.20 -30.72
N GLU A 417 -6.69 22.56 -31.19
CA GLU A 417 -7.04 22.58 -32.62
C GLU A 417 -6.15 23.52 -33.44
N ALA A 418 -5.77 24.67 -32.86
CA ALA A 418 -4.84 25.61 -33.47
C ALA A 418 -3.37 25.13 -33.44
N GLY A 419 -3.08 24.00 -32.79
CA GLY A 419 -1.74 23.42 -32.71
C GLY A 419 -0.81 24.10 -31.70
N LEU A 420 -1.35 24.76 -30.67
CA LEU A 420 -0.54 25.43 -29.64
C LEU A 420 0.34 24.46 -28.82
N PHE A 421 -0.12 23.22 -28.64
CA PHE A 421 0.57 22.17 -27.89
C PHE A 421 1.35 21.19 -28.80
N ALA A 422 1.40 21.45 -30.11
CA ALA A 422 2.06 20.56 -31.07
C ALA A 422 3.59 20.60 -30.98
N THR A 423 4.15 21.69 -30.45
CA THR A 423 5.60 21.92 -30.36
C THR A 423 6.07 21.76 -28.92
N SER A 424 7.22 21.14 -28.72
CA SER A 424 7.92 20.98 -27.44
C SER A 424 9.33 21.58 -27.50
N PRO A 425 10.05 21.70 -26.37
CA PRO A 425 11.45 22.16 -26.34
C PRO A 425 12.40 21.38 -27.27
N GLU A 426 12.08 20.12 -27.60
CA GLU A 426 12.91 19.25 -28.44
C GLU A 426 12.82 19.59 -29.94
N ASP A 427 11.71 20.22 -30.36
CA ASP A 427 11.45 20.57 -31.76
C ASP A 427 12.28 21.75 -32.24
N GLY A 428 12.88 22.51 -31.32
CA GLY A 428 13.87 23.51 -31.69
C GLY A 428 13.91 24.73 -30.79
N PRO A 429 14.88 25.61 -31.04
CA PRO A 429 15.15 26.80 -30.23
C PRO A 429 14.08 27.89 -30.35
N TRP A 430 13.13 27.76 -31.28
CA TRP A 430 11.97 28.66 -31.40
C TRP A 430 10.85 28.36 -30.40
N PHE A 431 10.96 27.29 -29.59
CA PHE A 431 9.98 27.01 -28.55
C PHE A 431 9.88 28.20 -27.57
N GLN A 432 8.65 28.69 -27.35
CA GLN A 432 8.36 29.88 -26.52
C GLN A 432 8.99 31.19 -27.04
N ALA A 433 9.32 31.27 -28.33
CA ALA A 433 9.73 32.51 -28.96
C ALA A 433 8.57 33.53 -29.05
N LYS A 434 8.91 34.82 -29.01
CA LYS A 434 7.97 35.94 -29.00
C LYS A 434 8.14 36.80 -30.25
N PHE A 435 7.09 36.84 -31.06
CA PHE A 435 6.97 37.68 -32.24
C PHE A 435 5.65 38.43 -32.24
N GLU A 436 5.68 39.64 -32.81
CA GLU A 436 4.50 40.51 -32.95
C GLU A 436 4.01 40.56 -34.39
N SER A 437 4.82 40.11 -35.36
CA SER A 437 4.47 40.14 -36.79
C SER A 437 5.24 39.11 -37.62
N GLU A 438 4.70 38.75 -38.80
CA GLU A 438 5.40 37.90 -39.77
C GLU A 438 6.71 38.53 -40.28
N ALA A 439 6.77 39.86 -40.34
CA ALA A 439 7.98 40.58 -40.74
C ALA A 439 9.15 40.31 -39.76
N GLN A 440 8.90 40.30 -38.45
CA GLN A 440 9.90 39.96 -37.44
C GLN A 440 10.35 38.49 -37.56
N ILE A 441 9.43 37.56 -37.84
CA ILE A 441 9.75 36.15 -38.07
C ILE A 441 10.68 36.02 -39.28
N GLY A 442 10.34 36.68 -40.40
CA GLY A 442 11.15 36.70 -41.62
C GLY A 442 12.54 37.29 -41.40
N GLU A 443 12.65 38.40 -40.67
CA GLU A 443 13.93 39.03 -40.32
C GLU A 443 14.80 38.09 -39.47
N ALA A 444 14.23 37.48 -38.42
CA ALA A 444 14.95 36.58 -37.55
C ALA A 444 15.42 35.31 -38.27
N LEU A 445 14.60 34.72 -39.14
CA LEU A 445 14.97 33.56 -39.96
C LEU A 445 16.05 33.90 -40.99
N ALA A 446 15.95 35.06 -41.64
CA ALA A 446 16.97 35.53 -42.55
C ALA A 446 18.30 35.76 -41.82
N ALA A 447 18.26 36.35 -40.63
CA ALA A 447 19.44 36.55 -39.78
C ALA A 447 20.08 35.20 -39.38
N ALA A 448 19.30 34.23 -38.90
CA ALA A 448 19.80 32.90 -38.57
C ALA A 448 20.46 32.21 -39.78
N ARG A 449 19.79 32.21 -40.94
CA ARG A 449 20.31 31.59 -42.17
C ARG A 449 21.53 32.30 -42.74
N SER A 450 21.68 33.61 -42.50
CA SER A 450 22.83 34.38 -43.00
C SER A 450 24.16 33.98 -42.35
N ILE A 451 24.11 33.42 -41.14
CA ILE A 451 25.31 33.08 -40.37
C ILE A 451 25.46 31.57 -40.11
N ALA A 452 24.36 30.80 -40.09
CA ALA A 452 24.39 29.38 -39.78
C ALA A 452 25.31 28.57 -40.72
N GLY A 453 25.75 27.40 -40.24
CA GLY A 453 26.61 26.51 -41.01
C GLY A 453 28.02 27.04 -41.28
N GLU A 454 28.34 27.19 -42.56
CA GLU A 454 29.72 27.46 -43.01
C GLU A 454 30.18 28.89 -42.72
N GLU A 455 29.28 29.88 -42.82
CA GLU A 455 29.64 31.28 -42.59
C GLU A 455 30.12 31.49 -41.14
N PHE A 456 29.39 30.97 -40.15
CA PHE A 456 29.82 31.03 -38.75
C PHE A 456 31.17 30.33 -38.53
N ARG A 457 31.40 29.17 -39.17
CA ARG A 457 32.69 28.47 -39.08
C ARG A 457 33.84 29.32 -39.61
N ILE A 458 33.67 29.94 -40.77
CA ILE A 458 34.67 30.82 -41.39
C ILE A 458 34.95 32.03 -40.50
N LEU A 459 33.91 32.75 -40.07
CA LEU A 459 34.07 33.95 -39.23
C LEU A 459 34.72 33.60 -37.88
N ARG A 460 34.28 32.52 -37.24
CA ARG A 460 34.87 32.00 -36.00
C ARG A 460 36.35 31.67 -36.19
N TYR A 461 36.71 30.96 -37.26
CA TYR A 461 38.09 30.57 -37.53
C TYR A 461 38.98 31.80 -37.73
N GLN A 462 38.54 32.77 -38.53
CA GLN A 462 39.30 33.99 -38.81
C GLN A 462 39.51 34.85 -37.56
N ILE A 463 38.49 35.00 -36.70
CA ILE A 463 38.62 35.73 -35.43
C ILE A 463 39.57 34.97 -34.48
N SER A 464 39.43 33.65 -34.40
CA SER A 464 40.24 32.83 -33.50
C SER A 464 41.72 32.79 -33.93
N LEU A 465 41.99 32.68 -35.23
CA LEU A 465 43.33 32.71 -35.80
C LEU A 465 44.06 34.02 -35.48
N TYR A 466 43.36 35.15 -35.69
CA TYR A 466 43.91 36.47 -35.36
C TYR A 466 44.25 36.61 -33.86
N LEU A 467 43.40 36.07 -32.98
CA LEU A 467 43.64 36.11 -31.54
C LEU A 467 44.71 35.11 -31.07
N SER A 468 44.88 33.97 -31.75
CA SER A 468 45.93 32.99 -31.42
C SER A 468 47.33 33.50 -31.74
N ASP A 469 47.48 34.28 -32.82
CA ASP A 469 48.77 34.89 -33.21
C ASP A 469 49.32 35.84 -32.14
N LEU A 470 48.46 36.32 -31.23
CA LEU A 470 48.78 37.21 -30.14
C LEU A 470 49.16 36.49 -28.82
N ASN A 471 49.22 35.16 -28.81
CA ASN A 471 49.43 34.34 -27.61
C ASN A 471 48.46 34.65 -26.46
N LEU A 472 47.24 35.07 -26.79
CA LEU A 472 46.16 35.26 -25.81
C LEU A 472 45.50 33.92 -25.49
N SER A 473 44.96 33.79 -24.28
CA SER A 473 44.12 32.66 -23.89
C SER A 473 42.96 32.47 -24.88
N ALA A 474 42.68 31.20 -25.21
CA ALA A 474 41.62 30.83 -26.16
C ALA A 474 40.26 31.39 -25.74
N SER A 475 39.53 31.95 -26.71
CA SER A 475 38.16 32.44 -26.53
C SER A 475 37.18 31.27 -26.61
N LYS A 476 36.32 31.13 -25.61
CA LYS A 476 35.33 30.06 -25.53
C LYS A 476 33.92 30.53 -25.86
N LYS A 477 33.67 31.84 -25.73
CA LYS A 477 32.36 32.48 -25.90
C LYS A 477 32.44 33.68 -26.86
N VAL A 478 31.30 34.29 -27.19
CA VAL A 478 31.28 35.50 -28.01
C VAL A 478 31.62 36.74 -27.18
N GLU A 479 31.21 36.78 -25.91
CA GLU A 479 31.63 37.83 -24.96
C GLU A 479 33.16 37.89 -24.77
N ASP A 480 33.83 36.74 -24.88
CA ASP A 480 35.28 36.63 -24.85
C ASP A 480 35.96 37.38 -26.01
N TRP A 481 35.34 37.33 -27.20
CA TRP A 481 35.81 38.09 -28.35
C TRP A 481 35.62 39.58 -28.16
N SER A 482 34.47 40.00 -27.63
CA SER A 482 34.19 41.43 -27.41
C SER A 482 35.21 42.03 -26.44
N LEU A 483 35.52 41.34 -25.33
CA LEU A 483 36.49 41.78 -24.34
C LEU A 483 37.90 41.91 -24.93
N ARG A 484 38.36 40.91 -25.69
CA ARG A 484 39.69 40.91 -26.32
C ARG A 484 39.81 41.95 -27.44
N LEU A 485 38.80 42.08 -28.30
CA LEU A 485 38.81 43.06 -29.39
C LEU A 485 38.74 44.49 -28.86
N ASN A 486 37.92 44.76 -27.85
CA ASN A 486 37.88 46.08 -27.19
C ASN A 486 39.20 46.42 -26.51
N LEU A 487 39.87 45.43 -25.88
CA LEU A 487 41.21 45.61 -25.33
C LEU A 487 42.22 45.99 -26.42
N LEU A 488 42.22 45.28 -27.56
CA LEU A 488 43.13 45.56 -28.68
C LEU A 488 42.87 46.92 -29.33
N LEU A 489 41.61 47.34 -29.45
CA LEU A 489 41.24 48.67 -29.93
C LEU A 489 41.73 49.75 -28.97
N GLY A 490 41.51 49.56 -27.67
CA GLY A 490 42.02 50.47 -26.64
C GLY A 490 43.55 50.56 -26.66
N ILE A 491 44.25 49.43 -26.80
CA ILE A 491 45.71 49.40 -26.91
C ILE A 491 46.16 50.15 -28.16
N ARG A 492 45.50 49.97 -29.32
CA ARG A 492 45.80 50.72 -30.54
C ARG A 492 45.68 52.23 -30.30
N GLU A 493 44.56 52.68 -29.74
CA GLU A 493 44.34 54.10 -29.44
C GLU A 493 45.38 54.67 -28.45
N THR A 494 45.84 53.86 -27.49
CA THR A 494 46.92 54.22 -26.58
C THR A 494 48.26 54.29 -27.32
N LEU A 495 48.58 53.31 -28.16
CA LEU A 495 49.80 53.27 -28.96
C LEU A 495 49.85 54.35 -30.04
N ASP A 496 48.71 54.92 -30.46
CA ASP A 496 48.69 56.09 -31.35
C ASP A 496 49.23 57.35 -30.64
N LYS A 497 49.06 57.43 -29.31
CA LYS A 497 49.45 58.58 -28.48
C LYS A 497 50.79 58.36 -27.75
N PHE A 498 51.06 57.14 -27.31
CA PHE A 498 52.22 56.75 -26.51
C PHE A 498 53.14 55.80 -27.29
N ARG A 499 54.39 55.71 -26.84
CA ARG A 499 55.34 54.71 -27.32
C ARG A 499 55.08 53.35 -26.62
N PRO A 500 55.42 52.20 -27.23
CA PRO A 500 55.11 50.88 -26.69
C PRO A 500 55.62 50.61 -25.27
N GLU A 501 56.72 51.27 -24.87
CA GLU A 501 57.34 51.10 -23.55
C GLU A 501 56.45 51.56 -22.38
N ILE A 502 55.30 52.21 -22.67
CA ILE A 502 54.29 52.58 -21.66
C ILE A 502 53.69 51.34 -20.96
N PHE A 503 53.73 50.16 -21.59
CA PHE A 503 53.16 48.93 -21.03
C PHE A 503 54.16 48.07 -20.26
N ASP A 504 55.46 48.41 -20.26
CA ASP A 504 56.52 47.57 -19.67
C ASP A 504 56.49 47.57 -18.13
N ARG A 505 55.93 48.61 -17.51
CA ARG A 505 55.92 48.81 -16.04
C ARG A 505 54.58 49.35 -15.56
N SER A 506 54.32 49.17 -14.27
CA SER A 506 53.14 49.75 -13.59
C SER A 506 53.15 51.28 -13.69
N LEU A 507 52.00 51.86 -14.03
CA LEU A 507 51.82 53.31 -14.18
C LEU A 507 51.19 53.97 -12.95
N GLN A 508 50.99 53.25 -11.84
CA GLN A 508 50.31 53.76 -10.63
C GLN A 508 50.94 55.05 -10.06
N GLU A 509 52.27 55.13 -10.03
CA GLU A 509 53.01 56.32 -9.57
C GLU A 509 52.84 57.52 -10.52
N MET A 510 52.64 57.27 -11.82
CA MET A 510 52.40 58.31 -12.82
C MET A 510 50.94 58.79 -12.83
N ILE A 511 50.00 57.88 -12.59
CA ILE A 511 48.57 58.17 -12.43
C ILE A 511 48.36 59.07 -11.19
N SER A 512 48.90 58.67 -10.05
CA SER A 512 48.82 59.45 -8.81
C SER A 512 49.52 60.82 -8.92
N ALA A 513 50.61 60.93 -9.69
CA ALA A 513 51.27 62.21 -9.96
C ALA A 513 50.45 63.17 -10.85
N THR A 514 49.56 62.65 -11.70
CA THR A 514 48.74 63.42 -12.65
C THR A 514 47.31 63.70 -12.17
N ALA A 515 46.88 63.11 -11.05
CA ALA A 515 45.55 63.25 -10.45
C ALA A 515 45.22 64.68 -9.96
N SER A 516 43.92 64.91 -9.74
CA SER A 516 43.33 66.16 -9.25
C SER A 516 43.75 66.48 -7.80
N ARG A 517 43.45 67.69 -7.29
CA ARG A 517 43.87 68.10 -5.93
C ARG A 517 43.19 67.29 -4.81
N SER A 518 42.06 66.64 -5.11
CA SER A 518 41.23 65.84 -4.17
C SER A 518 41.70 64.39 -4.04
N GLU A 519 42.39 63.83 -5.05
CA GLU A 519 42.73 62.40 -5.15
C GLU A 519 44.25 62.18 -5.01
N ARG A 520 44.91 63.03 -4.21
CA ARG A 520 46.36 62.93 -4.00
C ARG A 520 46.67 61.81 -3.01
N GLY A 521 47.47 60.83 -3.44
CA GLY A 521 48.21 59.95 -2.53
C GLY A 521 49.40 60.65 -1.85
N GLU A 522 50.20 59.88 -1.12
CA GLU A 522 51.34 60.34 -0.27
C GLU A 522 52.60 60.79 -1.04
N LEU A 523 52.48 61.32 -2.26
CA LEU A 523 53.65 61.68 -3.09
C LEU A 523 54.23 63.07 -2.75
N SER A 524 55.56 63.14 -2.56
CA SER A 524 56.29 64.40 -2.39
C SER A 524 56.29 65.26 -3.67
N GLY A 525 56.32 66.58 -3.54
CA GLY A 525 56.28 67.53 -4.67
C GLY A 525 57.41 67.35 -5.70
N ALA A 526 58.58 66.87 -5.26
CA ALA A 526 59.71 66.55 -6.14
C ALA A 526 59.47 65.26 -6.94
N GLN A 527 58.96 64.21 -6.29
CA GLN A 527 58.59 62.94 -6.92
C GLN A 527 57.49 63.16 -7.97
N ARG A 528 56.49 64.00 -7.68
CA ARG A 528 55.42 64.35 -8.63
C ARG A 528 55.94 65.00 -9.90
N ARG A 529 56.86 65.96 -9.80
CA ARG A 529 57.47 66.61 -10.98
C ARG A 529 58.25 65.60 -11.82
N ARG A 530 58.97 64.67 -11.16
CA ARG A 530 59.72 63.60 -11.81
C ARG A 530 58.80 62.63 -12.56
N PHE A 531 57.76 62.09 -11.91
CA PHE A 531 56.82 61.16 -12.55
C PHE A 531 55.97 61.83 -13.65
N LYS A 532 55.61 63.11 -13.51
CA LYS A 532 54.94 63.86 -14.59
C LYS A 532 55.86 64.09 -15.80
N LYS A 533 57.15 64.31 -15.58
CA LYS A 533 58.15 64.41 -16.65
C LYS A 533 58.37 63.05 -17.34
N LEU A 534 58.39 61.97 -16.56
CA LEU A 534 58.53 60.60 -17.04
C LEU A 534 57.30 60.17 -17.87
N ALA A 535 56.08 60.45 -17.40
CA ALA A 535 54.84 60.20 -18.15
C ALA A 535 54.79 60.93 -19.50
N LYS A 536 55.27 62.18 -19.56
CA LYS A 536 55.40 62.92 -20.83
C LYS A 536 56.47 62.36 -21.76
N GLY A 537 57.49 61.67 -21.22
CA GLY A 537 58.54 61.03 -22.01
C GLY A 537 58.05 59.86 -22.86
N TYR A 538 56.95 59.21 -22.45
CA TYR A 538 56.32 58.14 -23.21
C TYR A 538 55.42 58.63 -24.35
N LEU A 539 55.18 59.95 -24.50
CA LEU A 539 54.37 60.47 -25.59
C LEU A 539 55.12 60.39 -26.93
N ARG A 540 54.38 60.12 -28.02
CA ARG A 540 54.91 60.24 -29.38
C ARG A 540 55.10 61.70 -29.76
N GLN A 541 56.07 61.97 -30.63
CA GLN A 541 56.31 63.32 -31.14
C GLN A 541 55.10 63.80 -31.94
N GLY A 542 54.51 64.93 -31.54
CA GLY A 542 53.30 65.49 -32.18
C GLY A 542 51.97 65.01 -31.60
N ALA A 543 51.94 64.07 -30.66
CA ALA A 543 50.70 63.61 -30.03
C ALA A 543 50.16 64.64 -29.02
N ALA A 544 48.93 65.14 -29.23
CA ALA A 544 48.23 66.02 -28.30
C ALA A 544 47.28 65.19 -27.42
N VAL A 545 47.57 65.09 -26.11
CA VAL A 545 46.71 64.40 -25.14
C VAL A 545 46.00 65.43 -24.26
N ALA A 546 44.70 65.63 -24.49
CA ALA A 546 43.88 66.61 -23.77
C ALA A 546 43.83 66.33 -22.25
N ASN A 547 43.71 65.05 -21.87
CA ASN A 547 43.71 64.62 -20.47
C ASN A 547 44.74 63.50 -20.25
N LEU A 548 45.96 63.89 -19.89
CA LEU A 548 47.07 62.95 -19.66
C LEU A 548 46.78 61.98 -18.51
N HIS A 549 46.02 62.41 -17.49
CA HIS A 549 45.70 61.54 -16.36
C HIS A 549 44.79 60.38 -16.79
N GLN A 550 43.68 60.69 -17.47
CA GLN A 550 42.75 59.67 -17.96
C GLN A 550 43.42 58.69 -18.93
N ALA A 551 44.25 59.19 -19.85
CA ALA A 551 44.96 58.34 -20.80
C ALA A 551 45.95 57.37 -20.12
N LEU A 552 46.58 57.77 -19.00
CA LEU A 552 47.44 56.87 -18.20
C LEU A 552 46.61 55.85 -17.40
N VAL A 553 45.44 56.23 -16.90
CA VAL A 553 44.50 55.31 -16.23
C VAL A 553 44.01 54.24 -17.20
N GLU A 554 43.65 54.62 -18.42
CA GLU A 554 43.26 53.69 -19.49
C GLU A 554 44.41 52.77 -19.88
N ALA A 555 45.62 53.30 -20.06
CA ALA A 555 46.80 52.49 -20.37
C ALA A 555 47.11 51.47 -19.25
N GLU A 556 47.00 51.84 -17.97
CA GLU A 556 47.21 50.89 -16.86
C GLU A 556 46.12 49.82 -16.80
N ARG A 557 44.85 50.20 -17.03
CA ARG A 557 43.75 49.22 -17.12
C ARG A 557 43.98 48.22 -18.25
N GLN A 558 44.38 48.70 -19.42
CA GLN A 558 44.73 47.87 -20.58
C GLN A 558 45.93 46.96 -20.28
N ARG A 559 46.98 47.47 -19.61
CA ARG A 559 48.16 46.69 -19.20
C ARG A 559 47.78 45.53 -18.28
N VAL A 560 46.96 45.80 -17.27
CA VAL A 560 46.49 44.79 -16.31
C VAL A 560 45.63 43.75 -17.01
N ALA A 561 44.66 44.17 -17.84
CA ALA A 561 43.81 43.27 -18.60
C ALA A 561 44.61 42.40 -19.59
N TRP A 562 45.60 42.99 -20.29
CA TRP A 562 46.50 42.26 -21.18
C TRP A 562 47.32 41.21 -20.43
N SER A 563 47.90 41.57 -19.29
CA SER A 563 48.70 40.65 -18.47
C SER A 563 47.90 39.47 -17.93
N GLN A 564 46.59 39.62 -17.71
CA GLN A 564 45.72 38.54 -17.27
C GLN A 564 45.38 37.55 -18.40
N LEU A 565 45.31 38.04 -19.64
CA LEU A 565 44.88 37.26 -20.80
C LEU A 565 46.04 36.65 -21.61
N ASN A 566 47.22 37.27 -21.56
CA ASN A 566 48.41 36.84 -22.31
C ASN A 566 49.14 35.68 -21.61
N LEU A 567 49.54 34.67 -22.39
CA LEU A 567 50.23 33.48 -21.94
C LEU A 567 51.76 33.64 -21.78
N THR A 568 52.38 34.63 -22.45
CA THR A 568 53.85 34.76 -22.55
C THR A 568 54.44 35.98 -21.83
N GLN A 569 53.60 36.78 -21.14
CA GLN A 569 53.97 38.03 -20.48
C GLN A 569 54.64 39.09 -21.40
N ALA A 570 54.54 38.91 -22.72
CA ALA A 570 55.05 39.88 -23.69
C ALA A 570 54.25 41.20 -23.63
N PRO A 571 54.89 42.36 -23.93
CA PRO A 571 54.19 43.63 -24.00
C PRO A 571 53.11 43.59 -25.11
N PRO A 572 52.01 44.34 -24.95
CA PRO A 572 50.92 44.34 -25.91
C PRO A 572 51.34 44.88 -27.27
N THR A 573 51.00 44.13 -28.31
CA THR A 573 51.18 44.52 -29.71
C THR A 573 49.85 44.38 -30.45
N VAL A 574 49.62 45.22 -31.46
CA VAL A 574 48.40 45.18 -32.28
C VAL A 574 48.78 44.88 -33.73
N PRO A 575 48.58 43.64 -34.21
CA PRO A 575 48.80 43.26 -35.59
C PRO A 575 47.87 44.01 -36.56
N LEU A 576 48.29 44.09 -37.82
CA LEU A 576 47.46 44.59 -38.91
C LEU A 576 46.20 43.70 -39.07
N GLY A 577 45.08 44.28 -39.51
CA GLY A 577 43.84 43.52 -39.72
C GLY A 577 42.79 43.58 -38.60
N LEU A 578 43.05 44.24 -37.46
CA LEU A 578 42.05 44.36 -36.37
C LEU A 578 40.70 44.92 -36.85
N GLY A 579 40.70 45.87 -37.79
CA GLY A 579 39.45 46.48 -38.29
C GLY A 579 38.58 45.49 -39.09
N ASP A 580 39.22 44.59 -39.84
CA ASP A 580 38.53 43.52 -40.57
C ASP A 580 37.94 42.50 -39.58
N VAL A 581 38.73 42.06 -38.61
CA VAL A 581 38.29 41.14 -37.54
C VAL A 581 37.18 41.74 -36.68
N GLN A 582 37.26 43.03 -36.36
CA GLN A 582 36.22 43.76 -35.66
C GLN A 582 34.92 43.78 -36.48
N SER A 583 34.99 44.03 -37.79
CA SER A 583 33.80 44.03 -38.66
C SER A 583 33.12 42.66 -38.69
N LYS A 584 33.91 41.57 -38.75
CA LYS A 584 33.41 40.18 -38.67
C LYS A 584 32.74 39.88 -37.32
N PHE A 585 33.34 40.31 -36.21
CA PHE A 585 32.72 40.19 -34.90
C PHE A 585 31.39 40.97 -34.82
N GLN A 586 31.33 42.19 -35.35
CA GLN A 586 30.11 42.99 -35.39
C GLN A 586 29.00 42.34 -36.22
N GLN A 587 29.35 41.66 -37.33
CA GLN A 587 28.41 40.87 -38.10
C GLN A 587 27.78 39.75 -37.25
N ILE A 588 28.60 38.98 -36.53
CA ILE A 588 28.09 37.93 -35.62
C ILE A 588 27.21 38.55 -34.54
N TYR A 589 27.71 39.57 -33.84
CA TYR A 589 27.02 40.19 -32.72
C TYR A 589 25.65 40.75 -33.13
N ARG A 590 25.55 41.42 -34.27
CA ARG A 590 24.28 41.96 -34.80
C ARG A 590 23.25 40.86 -35.05
N VAL A 591 23.67 39.72 -35.62
CA VAL A 591 22.76 38.59 -35.84
C VAL A 591 22.28 38.02 -34.51
N LEU A 592 23.19 37.83 -33.55
CA LEU A 592 22.83 37.32 -32.22
C LEU A 592 21.88 38.27 -31.49
N GLU A 593 22.05 39.58 -31.62
CA GLU A 593 21.16 40.59 -31.03
C GLU A 593 19.74 40.51 -31.60
N ILE A 594 19.61 40.37 -32.93
CA ILE A 594 18.31 40.20 -33.60
C ILE A 594 17.62 38.93 -33.10
N LEU A 595 18.35 37.80 -33.06
CA LEU A 595 17.79 36.52 -32.63
C LEU A 595 17.40 36.55 -31.14
N GLN A 596 18.29 37.02 -30.27
CA GLN A 596 18.11 37.02 -28.82
C GLN A 596 16.87 37.79 -28.36
N ARG A 597 16.46 38.83 -29.10
CA ARG A 597 15.23 39.61 -28.81
C ARG A 597 13.96 38.75 -28.86
N HIS A 598 13.94 37.74 -29.72
CA HIS A 598 12.76 36.93 -30.00
C HIS A 598 12.77 35.55 -29.32
N LEU A 599 13.94 35.07 -28.88
CA LEU A 599 14.02 33.80 -28.15
C LEU A 599 13.32 33.88 -26.79
N ASN A 600 13.10 32.70 -26.20
CA ASN A 600 12.46 32.57 -24.88
C ASN A 600 13.18 33.45 -23.84
N PRO A 601 12.48 34.42 -23.21
CA PRO A 601 13.09 35.38 -22.29
C PRO A 601 13.36 34.82 -20.88
N ASP A 602 13.28 33.50 -20.72
CA ASP A 602 13.52 32.80 -19.45
C ASP A 602 14.94 33.08 -18.94
N PRO A 603 15.11 33.67 -17.73
CA PRO A 603 16.42 34.06 -17.22
C PRO A 603 17.37 32.87 -16.97
N ASP A 604 16.83 31.67 -16.81
CA ASP A 604 17.61 30.44 -16.61
C ASP A 604 18.25 29.95 -17.92
N ILE A 605 17.79 30.46 -19.08
CA ILE A 605 18.38 30.17 -20.38
C ILE A 605 19.55 31.12 -20.64
N ALA A 606 20.74 30.56 -20.82
CA ALA A 606 21.93 31.35 -21.13
C ALA A 606 21.74 32.15 -22.44
N LEU A 607 22.17 33.42 -22.43
CA LEU A 607 22.22 34.25 -23.63
C LEU A 607 23.11 33.63 -24.71
N LEU A 608 22.76 33.80 -25.99
CA LEU A 608 23.53 33.29 -27.12
C LEU A 608 25.00 33.73 -27.07
N THR A 609 25.28 34.94 -26.59
CA THR A 609 26.64 35.49 -26.47
C THR A 609 27.49 34.81 -25.39
N ARG A 610 26.84 34.15 -24.41
CA ARG A 610 27.43 33.48 -23.25
C ARG A 610 27.55 31.96 -23.42
N MET A 611 26.97 31.42 -24.47
CA MET A 611 27.12 30.01 -24.85
C MET A 611 28.53 29.72 -25.33
N GLU A 612 28.99 28.48 -25.12
CA GLU A 612 30.23 28.00 -25.73
C GLU A 612 30.09 27.99 -27.25
N LEU A 613 31.16 28.36 -27.98
CA LEU A 613 31.11 28.56 -29.44
C LEU A 613 30.64 27.32 -30.23
N ASP A 614 30.95 26.12 -29.75
CA ASP A 614 30.47 24.87 -30.38
C ASP A 614 28.96 24.67 -30.18
N GLN A 615 28.45 24.96 -28.99
CA GLN A 615 27.02 24.91 -28.70
C GLN A 615 26.27 25.99 -29.48
N LEU A 616 26.83 27.20 -29.55
CA LEU A 616 26.26 28.30 -30.33
C LEU A 616 26.13 27.93 -31.81
N ALA A 617 27.13 27.25 -32.40
CA ALA A 617 27.05 26.78 -33.78
C ALA A 617 25.85 25.85 -34.01
N VAL A 618 25.62 24.91 -33.09
CA VAL A 618 24.47 23.98 -33.16
C VAL A 618 23.14 24.71 -32.99
N VAL A 619 23.06 25.67 -32.06
CA VAL A 619 21.84 26.47 -31.86
C VAL A 619 21.53 27.33 -33.09
N LEU A 620 22.53 27.98 -33.69
CA LEU A 620 22.36 28.76 -34.92
C LEU A 620 21.88 27.89 -36.09
N GLU A 621 22.45 26.69 -36.24
CA GLU A 621 22.00 25.72 -37.24
C GLU A 621 20.54 25.31 -37.02
N ASN A 622 20.17 24.99 -35.77
CA ASN A 622 18.79 24.63 -35.41
C ASN A 622 17.82 25.81 -35.62
N LEU A 623 18.22 27.05 -35.33
CA LEU A 623 17.41 28.24 -35.60
C LEU A 623 17.15 28.43 -37.10
N ALA A 624 18.11 28.08 -37.96
CA ALA A 624 17.99 28.19 -39.40
C ALA A 624 17.16 27.07 -40.04
N THR A 625 17.20 25.86 -39.47
CA THR A 625 16.65 24.63 -40.06
C THR A 625 15.34 24.15 -39.44
N LYS A 626 15.19 24.21 -38.11
CA LYS A 626 14.02 23.71 -37.38
C LYS A 626 12.93 24.78 -37.24
N THR A 627 12.24 25.12 -38.33
CA THR A 627 11.29 26.24 -38.36
C THR A 627 9.82 25.86 -38.15
N GLU A 628 9.50 24.56 -38.01
CA GLU A 628 8.12 24.05 -37.92
C GLU A 628 7.29 24.73 -36.81
N GLY A 629 7.91 25.05 -35.66
CA GLY A 629 7.24 25.77 -34.56
C GLY A 629 6.78 27.20 -34.91
N LEU A 630 7.25 27.77 -36.02
CA LEU A 630 6.85 29.09 -36.52
C LEU A 630 5.71 29.03 -37.54
N ASP A 631 5.42 27.85 -38.09
CA ASP A 631 4.32 27.67 -39.06
C ASP A 631 3.00 28.02 -38.39
N HIS A 632 2.17 28.85 -39.02
CA HIS A 632 0.90 29.33 -38.44
C HIS A 632 1.04 30.09 -37.10
N TYR A 633 2.23 30.59 -36.73
CA TYR A 633 2.47 31.31 -35.47
C TYR A 633 1.48 32.46 -35.23
N MET A 634 1.24 33.29 -36.25
CA MET A 634 0.32 34.44 -36.14
C MET A 634 -1.14 34.04 -35.92
N GLN A 635 -1.54 32.83 -36.35
CA GLN A 635 -2.88 32.31 -36.09
C GLN A 635 -3.03 31.81 -34.64
N ARG A 636 -1.93 31.29 -34.06
CA ARG A 636 -1.89 30.84 -32.66
C ARG A 636 -1.71 31.97 -31.65
N LEU A 637 -1.06 33.07 -32.03
CA LEU A 637 -0.70 34.17 -31.13
C LEU A 637 -1.90 34.76 -30.35
N PRO A 638 -3.07 35.04 -30.95
CA PRO A 638 -4.23 35.54 -30.20
C PRO A 638 -4.72 34.57 -29.12
N ILE A 639 -4.72 33.26 -29.42
CA ILE A 639 -5.16 32.21 -28.48
C ILE A 639 -4.17 32.07 -27.33
N SER A 640 -2.87 32.16 -27.62
CA SER A 640 -1.82 32.18 -26.60
C SER A 640 -1.98 33.37 -25.65
N ASN A 641 -2.24 34.57 -26.20
CA ASN A 641 -2.48 35.77 -25.40
C ASN A 641 -3.74 35.63 -24.53
N GLU A 642 -4.83 35.10 -25.09
CA GLU A 642 -6.07 34.81 -24.33
C GLU A 642 -5.80 33.87 -23.15
N LEU A 643 -5.01 32.79 -23.35
CA LEU A 643 -4.61 31.88 -22.28
C LEU A 643 -3.77 32.56 -21.19
N VAL A 644 -2.89 33.49 -21.55
CA VAL A 644 -2.11 34.28 -20.57
C VAL A 644 -3.03 35.23 -19.79
N GLU A 645 -3.96 35.90 -20.46
CA GLU A 645 -4.90 36.84 -19.85
C GLU A 645 -5.81 36.17 -18.81
N ILE A 646 -6.33 34.98 -19.11
CA ILE A 646 -7.14 34.18 -18.16
C ILE A 646 -6.30 33.48 -17.09
N GLY A 647 -4.96 33.60 -17.13
CA GLY A 647 -4.05 33.06 -16.13
C GLY A 647 -3.59 31.61 -16.34
N LEU A 648 -3.81 31.03 -17.53
CA LEU A 648 -3.33 29.71 -17.94
C LEU A 648 -2.03 29.73 -18.76
N GLY A 649 -1.32 30.86 -18.81
CA GLY A 649 -0.06 30.97 -19.56
C GLY A 649 1.03 29.99 -19.10
N GLN A 650 1.22 29.83 -17.78
CA GLN A 650 2.18 28.86 -17.23
C GLN A 650 1.75 27.43 -17.51
N PHE A 651 0.46 27.13 -17.36
CA PHE A 651 -0.13 25.83 -17.71
C PHE A 651 0.15 25.48 -19.17
N ALA A 652 -0.13 26.41 -20.09
CA ALA A 652 0.08 26.19 -21.51
C ALA A 652 1.56 25.90 -21.82
N LYS A 653 2.50 26.67 -21.24
CA LYS A 653 3.94 26.42 -21.40
C LYS A 653 4.38 25.04 -20.91
N GLU A 654 3.88 24.62 -19.74
CA GLU A 654 4.28 23.36 -19.13
C GLU A 654 3.73 22.16 -19.91
N VAL A 655 2.46 22.22 -20.30
CA VAL A 655 1.78 21.13 -20.99
C VAL A 655 2.24 20.98 -22.44
N SER A 656 2.68 22.05 -23.13
CA SER A 656 3.31 21.91 -24.45
C SER A 656 4.55 20.99 -24.44
N LYS A 657 5.19 20.74 -23.30
CA LYS A 657 6.34 19.83 -23.22
C LYS A 657 5.97 18.36 -23.51
N SER A 658 4.75 17.94 -23.18
CA SER A 658 4.31 16.54 -23.32
C SER A 658 3.54 16.24 -24.61
N ARG A 659 3.23 17.26 -25.43
CA ARG A 659 2.42 17.16 -26.67
C ARG A 659 1.15 16.33 -26.48
N PRO A 660 0.30 16.70 -25.51
CA PRO A 660 -0.87 15.89 -25.18
C PRO A 660 -1.88 15.87 -26.33
N ASP A 661 -2.62 14.78 -26.43
CA ASP A 661 -3.90 14.77 -27.12
C ASP A 661 -4.96 15.54 -26.31
N VAL A 662 -6.15 15.72 -26.87
CA VAL A 662 -7.24 16.47 -26.21
C VAL A 662 -7.62 15.86 -24.85
N GLU A 663 -7.61 14.52 -24.74
CA GLU A 663 -8.01 13.82 -23.52
C GLU A 663 -6.96 14.00 -22.41
N LEU A 664 -5.67 13.85 -22.73
CA LEU A 664 -4.58 14.11 -21.81
C LEU A 664 -4.51 15.59 -21.43
N LEU A 665 -4.76 16.52 -22.37
CA LEU A 665 -4.81 17.96 -22.08
C LEU A 665 -5.86 18.31 -21.02
N GLN A 666 -7.05 17.71 -21.10
CA GLN A 666 -8.09 17.89 -20.08
C GLN A 666 -7.66 17.31 -18.73
N ARG A 667 -6.99 16.14 -18.72
CA ARG A 667 -6.47 15.54 -17.47
C ARG A 667 -5.34 16.37 -16.85
N GLU A 668 -4.46 16.93 -17.67
CA GLU A 668 -3.41 17.85 -17.21
C GLU A 668 -4.02 19.11 -16.61
N PHE A 669 -5.10 19.64 -17.21
CA PHE A 669 -5.83 20.77 -16.62
C PHE A 669 -6.45 20.39 -15.26
N GLU A 670 -7.15 19.26 -15.17
CA GLU A 670 -7.72 18.78 -13.91
C GLU A 670 -6.65 18.60 -12.84
N LEU A 671 -5.49 18.01 -13.18
CA LEU A 671 -4.36 17.90 -12.25
C LEU A 671 -3.93 19.28 -11.72
N THR A 672 -3.75 20.24 -12.63
CA THR A 672 -3.32 21.60 -12.29
C THR A 672 -4.34 22.27 -11.37
N TRP A 673 -5.63 22.14 -11.69
CA TRP A 673 -6.72 22.72 -10.90
C TRP A 673 -6.78 22.09 -9.51
N TRP A 674 -6.77 20.75 -9.40
CA TRP A 674 -6.84 20.04 -8.12
C TRP A 674 -5.61 20.29 -7.23
N GLN A 675 -4.40 20.34 -7.79
CA GLN A 675 -3.19 20.69 -7.04
C GLN A 675 -3.26 22.13 -6.51
N SER A 676 -3.68 23.07 -7.35
CA SER A 676 -3.81 24.48 -6.97
C SER A 676 -4.95 24.70 -5.96
N ALA A 677 -6.06 23.97 -6.08
CA ALA A 677 -7.17 23.97 -5.14
C ALA A 677 -6.74 23.44 -3.77
N LEU A 678 -6.01 22.32 -3.72
CA LEU A 678 -5.49 21.77 -2.47
C LEU A 678 -4.56 22.78 -1.77
N GLU A 679 -3.63 23.39 -2.51
CA GLU A 679 -2.73 24.41 -1.97
C GLU A 679 -3.49 25.63 -1.44
N ALA A 680 -4.52 26.10 -2.17
CA ALA A 680 -5.36 27.22 -1.75
C ALA A 680 -6.19 26.90 -0.49
N ILE A 681 -6.77 25.70 -0.39
CA ILE A 681 -7.53 25.26 0.78
C ILE A 681 -6.63 25.20 2.02
N ILE A 682 -5.45 24.60 1.90
CA ILE A 682 -4.47 24.50 2.99
C ILE A 682 -4.00 25.89 3.45
N GLN A 683 -3.81 26.83 2.53
CA GLN A 683 -3.44 28.21 2.88
C GLN A 683 -4.59 28.95 3.60
N SER A 684 -5.85 28.62 3.27
CA SER A 684 -7.03 29.26 3.89
C SER A 684 -7.36 28.73 5.29
N ASP A 685 -7.07 27.46 5.57
CA ASP A 685 -7.33 26.82 6.87
C ASP A 685 -6.06 26.13 7.42
N SER A 686 -5.33 26.84 8.26
CA SER A 686 -4.08 26.35 8.85
C SER A 686 -4.27 25.16 9.80
N ARG A 687 -5.51 24.88 10.27
CA ARG A 687 -5.79 23.74 11.16
C ARG A 687 -5.47 22.41 10.47
N ILE A 688 -5.57 22.34 9.14
CA ILE A 688 -5.22 21.15 8.35
C ILE A 688 -3.75 20.75 8.57
N LEU A 689 -2.85 21.74 8.74
CA LEU A 689 -1.42 21.50 8.93
C LEU A 689 -1.06 21.04 10.35
N GLU A 690 -1.96 21.18 11.32
CA GLU A 690 -1.74 20.74 12.71
C GLU A 690 -1.79 19.20 12.83
N TYR A 691 -2.48 18.53 11.90
CA TYR A 691 -2.63 17.07 11.87
C TYR A 691 -1.52 16.42 11.02
N THR A 692 -0.36 16.19 11.64
CA THR A 692 0.74 15.45 11.01
C THR A 692 0.47 13.94 10.95
N ALA A 693 1.19 13.20 10.10
CA ALA A 693 1.09 11.75 10.03
C ALA A 693 1.36 11.07 11.39
N GLU A 694 2.29 11.61 12.18
CA GLU A 694 2.57 11.13 13.55
C GLU A 694 1.40 11.42 14.49
N ALA A 695 0.82 12.62 14.43
CA ALA A 695 -0.36 12.96 15.22
C ALA A 695 -1.55 12.04 14.88
N ILE A 696 -1.80 11.80 13.58
CA ILE A 696 -2.86 10.90 13.12
C ILE A 696 -2.58 9.45 13.55
N ALA A 697 -1.33 8.99 13.50
CA ALA A 697 -0.97 7.65 13.96
C ALA A 697 -1.14 7.47 15.47
N THR A 698 -1.09 8.55 16.26
CA THR A 698 -1.40 8.51 17.71
C THR A 698 -2.88 8.59 18.03
N LEU A 699 -3.74 8.92 17.05
CA LEU A 699 -5.20 8.95 17.21
C LEU A 699 -5.85 7.57 17.04
N GLY A 700 -5.18 6.62 16.40
CA GLY A 700 -5.63 5.22 16.21
C GLY A 700 -4.86 4.24 17.10
#